data_AF-A0A6L4APY7-F1
#
_entry.id   AF-A0A6L4APY7-F1
#
_cell.length_a   1.000
_cell.length_b   1.000
_cell.length_c   1.000
_cell.angle_alpha   90.00
_cell.angle_beta   90.00
_cell.angle_gamma   90.00
#
_symmetry.space_group_name_H-M   'P 1'
#
loop_
_entity.id
_entity.type
_entity.pdbx_description
1 polymer ?
#
loop_
_entity_poly.entity_id
_entity_poly.type
_entity_poly.pdbx_seq_one_letter_code
_entity_poly.pdbx_strand_id
1 'polypeptide(L)'
;MAEYNTIAVSSSGEEPFRAAMFAMSCRRVWGDCMEIDQEKQKKAIAEARRKLEEAERIREAQRISRGVAEIENGNFSVLQNNEFVVNVADYIFSLLLQNKEDQASALLARLAECSRHSEAVLRERAVTVMSFLVGHLLDRDHLGAFGPMARLLTGWLQHETAYITGFGVICGQMQQLVKRMLKRGLYAEAEPLLEVIHQIQGGILEKGNTIRGMLAKVQENIASRDILEVLVRTYLVDGEAKKTCVDHILVYLGRRAVIFLLNKLMHSDSRKDRFLIMRLMPAAGNIAVPVLVECLRKNPPWFVVRNVIFIITEIGDPSLYSIVQPYLQHRDIRVQQEVISCIVRLDGSQLKFRLIEAMATVDDELKISLVVQLAKIGGDEVAKALTGLLQKHEQFAVRAKEDLLVRILLALRSFPDKDCIAAIRQFLAVRLAEPFEARVHALAEETLRILEPKLRHHRQKLSSTHDNLSFDDDPREITKAASIIRSFEEEISSMIKNGDLDRACQKMFSRCVNAARDKDFMTAEMLRDRLLEINPMALPEVIRAGEIIEEEKSSSITGNHLKTWAELYEKMSTEEFNALYYVMRPEKYRAGEVIVTSGETDPCLYFINAGFVSLFSRHNSEEIFLKRMQAGEILGVDQFFSVSVWTITLKAHSDVQIHALDRDALAELQHAHPGIERKLRDYCLRFDIVPDLVRMAGSDRREYPRYPVSMIISNTLLDQYGHAGKRTFKGEMIDISRGGLGFSIRIANRENARLLLGRQIVTEFGMVGGRLLKCAGLIVGVKFRHDVEQDFSIHVKLFNMFDPAVVTDLAGRSKPQA
;
A
#
# COMPACT_ATOMS: atom_id res chain seq x y z
N MET A 1 -92.50 15.64 -9.21
CA MET A 1 -92.82 16.51 -10.36
C MET A 1 -92.79 15.59 -11.59
N ALA A 2 -93.87 14.96 -12.04
CA ALA A 2 -95.30 15.19 -11.83
C ALA A 2 -95.79 16.55 -12.34
N GLU A 3 -96.30 16.56 -13.58
CA GLU A 3 -97.36 17.40 -14.16
C GLU A 3 -97.63 16.81 -15.57
N TYR A 4 -98.71 16.05 -15.79
CA TYR A 4 -100.07 16.47 -16.11
C TYR A 4 -100.21 17.35 -17.36
N ASN A 5 -100.81 16.77 -18.42
CA ASN A 5 -102.06 17.34 -18.92
C ASN A 5 -102.93 16.31 -19.65
N THR A 6 -104.25 16.38 -19.40
CA THR A 6 -105.30 15.55 -20.01
C THR A 6 -105.82 16.25 -21.29
N ILE A 7 -106.64 15.63 -22.16
CA ILE A 7 -108.11 15.79 -22.13
C ILE A 7 -108.80 14.92 -23.22
N ALA A 8 -109.95 14.36 -22.81
CA ALA A 8 -111.16 13.94 -23.57
C ALA A 8 -111.13 12.99 -24.79
N VAL A 9 -111.67 11.81 -24.52
CA VAL A 9 -112.44 10.89 -25.37
C VAL A 9 -113.69 11.56 -26.00
N SER A 10 -114.10 11.10 -27.19
CA SER A 10 -115.52 10.92 -27.54
C SER A 10 -115.71 9.66 -28.42
N SER A 11 -116.89 9.02 -28.34
CA SER A 11 -117.11 7.64 -28.80
C SER A 11 -118.53 7.42 -29.33
N SER A 12 -118.69 6.67 -30.43
CA SER A 12 -119.86 5.80 -30.74
C SER A 12 -119.78 5.23 -32.18
N GLY A 13 -120.16 3.97 -32.43
CA GLY A 13 -120.54 3.52 -33.78
C GLY A 13 -120.15 2.09 -34.19
N GLU A 14 -121.16 1.22 -34.30
CA GLU A 14 -121.10 -0.19 -34.72
C GLU A 14 -121.80 -0.40 -36.10
N GLU A 15 -121.69 -1.50 -36.86
CA GLU A 15 -121.01 -2.81 -36.70
C GLU A 15 -120.39 -3.23 -38.10
N PRO A 16 -120.06 -4.50 -38.49
CA PRO A 16 -118.85 -4.77 -39.30
C PRO A 16 -119.12 -5.60 -40.60
N PHE A 17 -118.13 -6.39 -41.05
CA PHE A 17 -118.22 -7.47 -42.05
C PHE A 17 -118.54 -7.11 -43.52
N ARG A 18 -117.55 -6.51 -44.22
CA ARG A 18 -117.22 -6.88 -45.62
C ARG A 18 -115.81 -6.52 -46.13
N ALA A 19 -115.01 -5.77 -45.36
CA ALA A 19 -113.67 -5.32 -45.78
C ALA A 19 -112.49 -6.30 -45.50
N ALA A 20 -112.71 -7.39 -44.75
CA ALA A 20 -111.63 -8.22 -44.22
C ALA A 20 -110.82 -9.02 -45.27
N MET A 21 -111.47 -9.50 -46.33
CA MET A 21 -110.82 -10.38 -47.33
C MET A 21 -109.94 -9.62 -48.34
N PHE A 22 -110.29 -8.38 -48.71
CA PHE A 22 -109.43 -7.58 -49.60
C PHE A 22 -108.20 -7.00 -48.86
N ALA A 23 -108.36 -6.70 -47.56
CA ALA A 23 -107.27 -6.17 -46.74
C ALA A 23 -106.12 -7.17 -46.51
N MET A 24 -106.37 -8.49 -46.53
CA MET A 24 -105.31 -9.50 -46.34
C MET A 24 -104.36 -9.64 -47.54
N SER A 25 -104.86 -9.49 -48.77
CA SER A 25 -104.00 -9.57 -49.97
C SER A 25 -103.11 -8.32 -50.07
N CYS A 26 -103.69 -7.12 -49.91
CA CYS A 26 -102.92 -5.88 -49.94
C CYS A 26 -101.93 -5.77 -48.77
N ARG A 27 -102.24 -6.25 -47.55
CA ARG A 27 -101.30 -6.23 -46.42
C ARG A 27 -100.05 -7.08 -46.63
N ARG A 28 -100.13 -8.17 -47.39
CA ARG A 28 -98.95 -9.02 -47.67
C ARG A 28 -97.98 -8.29 -48.60
N VAL A 29 -98.50 -7.75 -49.70
CA VAL A 29 -97.69 -6.97 -50.67
C VAL A 29 -97.16 -5.67 -50.06
N TRP A 30 -97.93 -4.96 -49.23
CA TRP A 30 -97.45 -3.77 -48.51
C TRP A 30 -96.46 -4.09 -47.38
N GLY A 31 -96.64 -5.21 -46.67
CA GLY A 31 -95.72 -5.67 -45.63
C GLY A 31 -94.36 -6.02 -46.22
N ASP A 32 -94.34 -6.86 -47.25
CA ASP A 32 -93.12 -7.23 -47.97
C ASP A 32 -92.44 -5.99 -48.59
N CYS A 33 -93.20 -5.04 -49.17
CA CYS A 33 -92.63 -3.78 -49.65
C CYS A 33 -92.06 -2.90 -48.54
N MET A 34 -92.72 -2.76 -47.38
CA MET A 34 -92.21 -1.95 -46.26
C MET A 34 -91.01 -2.58 -45.55
N GLU A 35 -90.95 -3.91 -45.43
CA GLU A 35 -89.76 -4.58 -44.88
C GLU A 35 -88.58 -4.49 -45.84
N ILE A 36 -88.79 -4.64 -47.15
CA ILE A 36 -87.77 -4.41 -48.18
C ILE A 36 -87.28 -2.95 -48.16
N ASP A 37 -88.16 -1.97 -47.92
CA ASP A 37 -87.78 -0.56 -47.85
C ASP A 37 -87.04 -0.24 -46.54
N GLN A 38 -87.48 -0.77 -45.38
CA GLN A 38 -86.74 -0.63 -44.12
C GLN A 38 -85.38 -1.35 -44.13
N GLU A 39 -85.27 -2.52 -44.76
CA GLU A 39 -83.98 -3.17 -44.99
C GLU A 39 -83.06 -2.33 -45.89
N LYS A 40 -83.60 -1.80 -47.01
CA LYS A 40 -82.85 -0.91 -47.91
C LYS A 40 -82.43 0.38 -47.20
N GLN A 41 -83.29 0.96 -46.36
CA GLN A 41 -82.99 2.17 -45.61
C GLN A 41 -81.96 1.91 -44.50
N LYS A 42 -82.04 0.77 -43.80
CA LYS A 42 -81.00 0.32 -42.86
C LYS A 42 -79.66 0.04 -43.57
N LYS A 43 -79.68 -0.62 -44.74
CA LYS A 43 -78.49 -0.84 -45.58
C LYS A 43 -77.93 0.48 -46.11
N ALA A 44 -78.75 1.43 -46.54
CA ALA A 44 -78.33 2.75 -46.99
C ALA A 44 -77.76 3.60 -45.85
N ILE A 45 -78.33 3.53 -44.64
CA ILE A 45 -77.76 4.19 -43.45
C ILE A 45 -76.44 3.52 -43.03
N ALA A 46 -76.33 2.19 -43.12
CA ALA A 46 -75.09 1.47 -42.85
C ALA A 46 -74.00 1.77 -43.90
N GLU A 47 -74.34 1.86 -45.19
CA GLU A 47 -73.44 2.30 -46.25
C GLU A 47 -73.06 3.78 -46.12
N ALA A 48 -74.00 4.65 -45.73
CA ALA A 48 -73.73 6.07 -45.50
C ALA A 48 -72.82 6.27 -44.28
N ARG A 49 -73.05 5.52 -43.18
CA ARG A 49 -72.14 5.48 -42.03
C ARG A 49 -70.77 4.94 -42.42
N ARG A 50 -70.71 3.81 -43.13
CA ARG A 50 -69.45 3.26 -43.63
C ARG A 50 -68.70 4.25 -44.54
N LYS A 51 -69.38 4.94 -45.45
CA LYS A 51 -68.78 5.99 -46.30
C LYS A 51 -68.35 7.23 -45.52
N LEU A 52 -69.08 7.60 -44.46
CA LEU A 52 -68.69 8.66 -43.53
C LEU A 52 -67.46 8.27 -42.71
N GLU A 53 -67.45 7.09 -42.11
CA GLU A 53 -66.30 6.53 -41.38
C GLU A 53 -65.08 6.37 -42.29
N GLU A 54 -65.26 5.93 -43.53
CA GLU A 54 -64.19 5.78 -44.53
C GLU A 54 -63.65 7.15 -44.97
N ALA A 55 -64.53 8.13 -45.21
CA ALA A 55 -64.13 9.51 -45.48
C ALA A 55 -63.48 10.20 -44.26
N GLU A 56 -63.90 9.86 -43.04
CA GLU A 56 -63.35 10.37 -41.79
C GLU A 56 -61.96 9.79 -41.53
N ARG A 57 -61.77 8.47 -41.69
CA ARG A 57 -60.44 7.83 -41.68
C ARG A 57 -59.49 8.42 -42.73
N ILE A 58 -59.99 8.74 -43.94
CA ILE A 58 -59.17 9.40 -44.97
C ILE A 58 -58.76 10.82 -44.53
N ARG A 59 -59.69 11.61 -43.95
CA ARG A 59 -59.38 12.95 -43.41
C ARG A 59 -58.41 12.87 -42.24
N GLU A 60 -58.60 11.91 -41.33
CA GLU A 60 -57.75 11.66 -40.18
C GLU A 60 -56.33 11.28 -40.62
N ALA A 61 -56.19 10.33 -41.56
CA ALA A 61 -54.89 9.99 -42.16
C ALA A 61 -54.21 11.21 -42.83
N GLN A 62 -54.98 12.09 -43.49
CA GLN A 62 -54.46 13.34 -44.05
C GLN A 62 -54.05 14.36 -42.97
N ARG A 63 -54.78 14.46 -41.84
CA ARG A 63 -54.39 15.30 -40.69
C ARG A 63 -53.10 14.78 -40.07
N ILE A 64 -53.00 13.47 -39.85
CA ILE A 64 -51.81 12.81 -39.31
C ILE A 64 -50.61 13.08 -40.22
N SER A 65 -50.74 12.82 -41.53
CA SER A 65 -49.65 13.06 -42.50
C SER A 65 -49.19 14.52 -42.54
N ARG A 66 -50.10 15.50 -42.42
CA ARG A 66 -49.73 16.92 -42.33
C ARG A 66 -49.01 17.26 -41.03
N GLY A 67 -49.55 16.86 -39.88
CA GLY A 67 -48.92 17.12 -38.58
C GLY A 67 -47.57 16.40 -38.41
N VAL A 68 -47.42 15.21 -39.00
CA VAL A 68 -46.14 14.50 -39.10
C VAL A 68 -45.11 15.30 -39.90
N ALA A 69 -45.48 15.82 -41.07
CA ALA A 69 -44.61 16.68 -41.87
C ALA A 69 -44.25 17.99 -41.14
N GLU A 70 -45.14 18.56 -40.32
CA GLU A 70 -44.82 19.72 -39.48
C GLU A 70 -43.80 19.38 -38.39
N ILE A 71 -43.91 18.22 -37.73
CA ILE A 71 -42.91 17.72 -36.77
C ILE A 71 -41.56 17.45 -37.45
N GLU A 72 -41.55 16.86 -38.65
CA GLU A 72 -40.31 16.62 -39.42
C GLU A 72 -39.56 17.92 -39.75
N ASN A 73 -40.31 18.99 -40.01
CA ASN A 73 -39.79 20.36 -40.22
C ASN A 73 -39.48 21.11 -38.91
N GLY A 74 -39.66 20.50 -37.74
CA GLY A 74 -39.34 21.09 -36.43
C GLY A 74 -40.44 21.98 -35.82
N ASN A 75 -41.64 22.05 -36.42
CA ASN A 75 -42.78 22.74 -35.80
C ASN A 75 -43.50 21.83 -34.81
N PHE A 76 -43.18 21.95 -33.52
CA PHE A 76 -43.79 21.14 -32.48
C PHE A 76 -45.16 21.64 -31.99
N SER A 77 -45.63 22.81 -32.44
CA SER A 77 -46.90 23.41 -31.96
C SER A 77 -48.13 22.51 -32.20
N VAL A 78 -48.11 21.66 -33.24
CA VAL A 78 -49.16 20.68 -33.54
C VAL A 78 -49.45 19.70 -32.39
N LEU A 79 -48.46 19.43 -31.53
CA LEU A 79 -48.61 18.56 -30.35
C LEU A 79 -49.47 19.17 -29.24
N GLN A 80 -49.88 20.43 -29.34
CA GLN A 80 -50.87 21.01 -28.42
C GLN A 80 -52.28 20.44 -28.63
N ASN A 81 -52.56 19.84 -29.81
CA ASN A 81 -53.84 19.20 -30.11
C ASN A 81 -53.93 17.79 -29.52
N ASN A 82 -54.94 17.55 -28.66
CA ASN A 82 -55.18 16.27 -28.00
C ASN A 82 -55.43 15.10 -28.97
N GLU A 83 -56.18 15.31 -30.06
CA GLU A 83 -56.49 14.28 -31.07
C GLU A 83 -55.20 13.81 -31.75
N PHE A 84 -54.35 14.78 -32.13
CA PHE A 84 -53.10 14.51 -32.82
C PHE A 84 -52.05 13.81 -31.92
N VAL A 85 -52.02 14.09 -30.60
CA VAL A 85 -51.12 13.44 -29.64
C VAL A 85 -51.37 11.93 -29.52
N VAL A 86 -52.63 11.49 -29.56
CA VAL A 86 -52.97 10.06 -29.58
C VAL A 86 -52.61 9.47 -30.94
N ASN A 87 -53.11 10.10 -32.01
CA ASN A 87 -52.99 9.57 -33.36
C ASN A 87 -51.54 9.49 -33.88
N VAL A 88 -50.65 10.39 -33.44
CA VAL A 88 -49.21 10.33 -33.79
C VAL A 88 -48.49 9.18 -33.06
N ALA A 89 -48.92 8.82 -31.85
CA ALA A 89 -48.40 7.66 -31.13
C ALA A 89 -48.81 6.36 -31.83
N ASP A 90 -50.09 6.20 -32.16
CA ASP A 90 -50.59 5.07 -32.96
C ASP A 90 -49.90 4.99 -34.33
N TYR A 91 -49.67 6.12 -34.99
CA TYR A 91 -48.98 6.18 -36.28
C TYR A 91 -47.52 5.69 -36.18
N ILE A 92 -46.72 6.25 -35.26
CA ILE A 92 -45.33 5.82 -35.02
C ILE A 92 -45.28 4.33 -34.65
N PHE A 93 -46.22 3.85 -33.83
CA PHE A 93 -46.32 2.43 -33.48
C PHE A 93 -46.67 1.56 -34.70
N SER A 94 -47.53 2.04 -35.61
CA SER A 94 -47.85 1.34 -36.86
C SER A 94 -46.65 1.25 -37.82
N LEU A 95 -45.77 2.26 -37.85
CA LEU A 95 -44.53 2.25 -38.64
C LEU A 95 -43.55 1.20 -38.11
N LEU A 96 -43.42 1.09 -36.78
CA LEU A 96 -42.60 0.07 -36.13
C LEU A 96 -43.11 -1.35 -36.46
N LEU A 97 -44.42 -1.59 -36.40
CA LEU A 97 -45.02 -2.87 -36.80
C LEU A 97 -44.84 -3.21 -38.30
N GLN A 98 -44.67 -2.19 -39.15
CA GLN A 98 -44.44 -2.35 -40.60
C GLN A 98 -42.95 -2.48 -40.97
N ASN A 99 -42.05 -2.60 -39.98
CA ASN A 99 -40.59 -2.57 -40.16
C ASN A 99 -40.07 -1.34 -40.94
N LYS A 100 -40.77 -0.20 -40.85
CA LYS A 100 -40.33 1.08 -41.44
C LYS A 100 -39.42 1.82 -40.45
N GLU A 101 -38.32 1.18 -40.10
CA GLU A 101 -37.45 1.60 -39.00
C GLU A 101 -36.86 2.99 -39.20
N ASP A 102 -36.51 3.39 -40.43
CA ASP A 102 -35.97 4.73 -40.72
C ASP A 102 -36.99 5.84 -40.42
N GLN A 103 -38.24 5.67 -40.90
CA GLN A 103 -39.32 6.64 -40.68
C GLN A 103 -39.72 6.71 -39.21
N ALA A 104 -39.84 5.57 -38.54
CA ALA A 104 -40.10 5.53 -37.10
C ALA A 104 -38.95 6.19 -36.31
N SER A 105 -37.69 5.94 -36.68
CA SER A 105 -36.52 6.52 -36.02
C SER A 105 -36.41 8.03 -36.22
N ALA A 106 -36.73 8.55 -37.41
CA ALA A 106 -36.77 9.99 -37.67
C ALA A 106 -37.83 10.70 -36.79
N LEU A 107 -39.03 10.12 -36.67
CA LEU A 107 -40.08 10.68 -35.82
C LEU A 107 -39.78 10.55 -34.32
N LEU A 108 -39.15 9.46 -33.89
CA LEU A 108 -38.65 9.32 -32.52
C LEU A 108 -37.53 10.33 -32.22
N ALA A 109 -36.66 10.65 -33.19
CA ALA A 109 -35.64 11.69 -33.03
C ALA A 109 -36.27 13.08 -32.85
N ARG A 110 -37.27 13.44 -33.67
CA ARG A 110 -38.04 14.69 -33.50
C ARG A 110 -38.82 14.74 -32.18
N LEU A 111 -39.38 13.62 -31.73
CA LEU A 111 -40.01 13.53 -30.41
C LEU A 111 -38.99 13.72 -29.28
N ALA A 112 -37.75 13.23 -29.45
CA ALA A 112 -36.64 13.43 -28.52
C ALA A 112 -36.08 14.87 -28.52
N GLU A 113 -36.25 15.63 -29.62
CA GLU A 113 -35.99 17.08 -29.64
C GLU A 113 -37.08 17.82 -28.87
N CYS A 114 -38.36 17.53 -29.16
CA CYS A 114 -39.51 18.12 -28.47
C CYS A 114 -39.51 17.86 -26.95
N SER A 115 -39.08 16.67 -26.52
CA SER A 115 -38.96 16.34 -25.09
C SER A 115 -37.89 17.14 -24.33
N ARG A 116 -37.05 17.89 -25.05
CA ARG A 116 -35.99 18.76 -24.52
C ARG A 116 -36.19 20.22 -24.94
N HIS A 117 -37.41 20.58 -25.35
CA HIS A 117 -37.78 21.93 -25.75
C HIS A 117 -37.83 22.89 -24.54
N SER A 118 -37.57 24.17 -24.77
CA SER A 118 -37.57 25.20 -23.72
C SER A 118 -38.93 25.33 -23.01
N GLU A 119 -40.02 25.31 -23.78
CA GLU A 119 -41.39 25.34 -23.27
C GLU A 119 -41.81 24.06 -22.55
N ALA A 120 -42.21 24.17 -21.28
CA ALA A 120 -42.68 23.05 -20.47
C ALA A 120 -43.93 22.35 -21.05
N VAL A 121 -44.86 23.11 -21.65
CA VAL A 121 -46.08 22.56 -22.25
C VAL A 121 -45.75 21.60 -23.39
N LEU A 122 -44.78 21.94 -24.25
CA LEU A 122 -44.37 21.06 -25.34
C LEU A 122 -43.67 19.80 -24.82
N ARG A 123 -42.88 19.89 -23.74
CA ARG A 123 -42.32 18.72 -23.07
C ARG A 123 -43.40 17.81 -22.46
N GLU A 124 -44.43 18.36 -21.82
CA GLU A 124 -45.59 17.60 -21.32
C GLU A 124 -46.32 16.86 -22.45
N ARG A 125 -46.52 17.51 -23.60
CA ARG A 125 -47.13 16.88 -24.78
C ARG A 125 -46.23 15.78 -25.36
N ALA A 126 -44.91 15.99 -25.45
CA ALA A 126 -43.96 14.96 -25.84
C ALA A 126 -44.02 13.75 -24.90
N VAL A 127 -44.02 13.96 -23.57
CA VAL A 127 -44.16 12.88 -22.57
C VAL A 127 -45.50 12.17 -22.67
N THR A 128 -46.57 12.87 -23.06
CA THR A 128 -47.88 12.25 -23.33
C THR A 128 -47.81 11.30 -24.54
N VAL A 129 -47.19 11.72 -25.65
CA VAL A 129 -46.95 10.85 -26.82
C VAL A 129 -46.08 9.65 -26.44
N MET A 130 -45.00 9.86 -25.67
CA MET A 130 -44.17 8.76 -25.14
C MET A 130 -45.00 7.78 -24.30
N SER A 131 -45.92 8.28 -23.48
CA SER A 131 -46.72 7.46 -22.58
C SER A 131 -47.68 6.54 -23.34
N PHE A 132 -48.32 7.04 -24.41
CA PHE A 132 -49.09 6.20 -25.31
C PHE A 132 -48.20 5.17 -26.03
N LEU A 133 -47.07 5.60 -26.62
CA LEU A 133 -46.11 4.71 -27.28
C LEU A 133 -45.63 3.56 -26.38
N VAL A 134 -45.21 3.86 -25.14
CA VAL A 134 -44.79 2.81 -24.19
C VAL A 134 -45.96 1.89 -23.84
N GLY A 135 -47.19 2.41 -23.76
CA GLY A 135 -48.41 1.60 -23.62
C GLY A 135 -48.55 0.56 -24.73
N HIS A 136 -48.58 0.98 -26.00
CA HIS A 136 -48.71 0.07 -27.14
C HIS A 136 -47.56 -0.95 -27.22
N LEU A 137 -46.33 -0.52 -26.90
CA LEU A 137 -45.15 -1.39 -26.84
C LEU A 137 -45.28 -2.47 -25.76
N LEU A 138 -45.83 -2.13 -24.60
CA LEU A 138 -46.12 -3.08 -23.52
C LEU A 138 -47.29 -4.00 -23.91
N ASP A 139 -48.33 -3.54 -24.59
CA ASP A 139 -49.46 -4.40 -24.95
C ASP A 139 -49.13 -5.42 -26.06
N ARG A 140 -48.19 -5.09 -26.95
CA ARG A 140 -47.83 -5.93 -28.11
C ARG A 140 -46.45 -6.62 -28.03
N ASP A 141 -45.65 -6.32 -27.01
CA ASP A 141 -44.32 -6.92 -26.73
C ASP A 141 -43.30 -6.83 -27.89
N HIS A 142 -43.31 -5.71 -28.64
CA HIS A 142 -42.46 -5.51 -29.81
C HIS A 142 -41.00 -5.19 -29.45
N LEU A 143 -40.20 -6.24 -29.27
CA LEU A 143 -38.83 -6.16 -28.73
C LEU A 143 -37.90 -5.16 -29.43
N GLY A 144 -37.91 -5.09 -30.77
CA GLY A 144 -37.01 -4.22 -31.55
C GLY A 144 -37.18 -2.71 -31.24
N ALA A 145 -38.36 -2.32 -30.76
CA ALA A 145 -38.67 -0.93 -30.43
C ALA A 145 -38.34 -0.54 -28.98
N PHE A 146 -37.99 -1.51 -28.11
CA PHE A 146 -37.64 -1.22 -26.71
C PHE A 146 -36.34 -0.41 -26.60
N GLY A 147 -35.32 -0.71 -27.44
CA GLY A 147 -34.05 0.02 -27.48
C GLY A 147 -34.19 1.50 -27.86
N PRO A 148 -34.82 1.84 -29.01
CA PRO A 148 -35.13 3.22 -29.37
C PRO A 148 -35.92 3.98 -28.29
N MET A 149 -36.94 3.34 -27.71
CA MET A 149 -37.76 3.95 -26.65
C MET A 149 -36.96 4.20 -25.36
N ALA A 150 -36.10 3.26 -24.95
CA ALA A 150 -35.23 3.42 -23.79
C ALA A 150 -34.23 4.58 -23.97
N ARG A 151 -33.62 4.73 -25.16
CA ARG A 151 -32.75 5.89 -25.48
C ARG A 151 -33.50 7.22 -25.37
N LEU A 152 -34.73 7.28 -25.87
CA LEU A 152 -35.57 8.48 -25.82
C LEU A 152 -35.92 8.87 -24.37
N LEU A 153 -36.34 7.90 -23.55
CA LEU A 153 -36.61 8.11 -22.11
C LEU A 153 -35.35 8.54 -21.34
N THR A 154 -34.20 7.97 -21.69
CA THR A 154 -32.88 8.30 -21.10
C THR A 154 -32.54 9.77 -21.35
N GLY A 155 -32.62 10.22 -22.61
CA GLY A 155 -32.35 11.61 -22.99
C GLY A 155 -33.33 12.62 -22.40
N TRP A 156 -34.60 12.24 -22.22
CA TRP A 156 -35.59 13.05 -21.52
C TRP A 156 -35.27 13.19 -20.03
N LEU A 157 -34.97 12.10 -19.31
CA LEU A 157 -34.62 12.14 -17.88
C LEU A 157 -33.32 12.90 -17.60
N GLN A 158 -32.33 12.82 -18.49
CA GLN A 158 -31.11 13.63 -18.40
C GLN A 158 -31.44 15.13 -18.42
N HIS A 159 -32.34 15.56 -19.28
CA HIS A 159 -32.71 16.98 -19.43
C HIS A 159 -33.70 17.47 -18.37
N GLU A 160 -34.85 16.80 -18.17
CA GLU A 160 -35.97 17.35 -17.41
C GLU A 160 -35.63 17.58 -15.92
N THR A 161 -35.85 18.80 -15.44
CA THR A 161 -35.60 19.21 -14.04
C THR A 161 -36.88 19.52 -13.27
N ALA A 162 -38.01 19.74 -13.96
CA ALA A 162 -39.31 20.03 -13.37
C ALA A 162 -40.18 18.76 -13.26
N TYR A 163 -41.01 18.70 -12.22
CA TYR A 163 -42.01 17.63 -12.08
C TYR A 163 -43.25 17.98 -12.92
N ILE A 164 -43.17 17.65 -14.22
CA ILE A 164 -44.20 17.97 -15.21
C ILE A 164 -45.40 17.01 -15.17
N THR A 165 -46.52 17.41 -15.79
CA THR A 165 -47.71 16.56 -15.92
C THR A 165 -47.37 15.26 -16.65
N GLY A 166 -47.88 14.14 -16.13
CA GLY A 166 -47.59 12.79 -16.67
C GLY A 166 -46.29 12.15 -16.16
N PHE A 167 -45.39 12.88 -15.47
CA PHE A 167 -44.09 12.36 -14.99
C PHE A 167 -44.22 11.04 -14.19
N GLY A 168 -45.20 10.96 -13.28
CA GLY A 168 -45.44 9.74 -12.48
C GLY A 168 -45.96 8.55 -13.30
N VAL A 169 -46.74 8.80 -14.36
CA VAL A 169 -47.28 7.77 -15.25
C VAL A 169 -46.18 7.17 -16.10
N ILE A 170 -45.39 8.02 -16.77
CA ILE A 170 -44.26 7.57 -17.59
C ILE A 170 -43.20 6.86 -16.74
N CYS A 171 -42.96 7.28 -15.49
CA CYS A 171 -42.11 6.55 -14.55
C CYS A 171 -42.63 5.13 -14.25
N GLY A 172 -43.95 4.97 -14.07
CA GLY A 172 -44.58 3.66 -13.85
C GLY A 172 -44.50 2.75 -15.08
N GLN A 173 -44.67 3.30 -16.28
CA GLN A 173 -44.51 2.57 -17.54
C GLN A 173 -43.05 2.21 -17.83
N MET A 174 -42.13 3.14 -17.60
CA MET A 174 -40.69 2.95 -17.68
C MET A 174 -40.23 1.80 -16.77
N GLN A 175 -40.76 1.73 -15.55
CA GLN A 175 -40.54 0.61 -14.65
C GLN A 175 -40.94 -0.73 -15.31
N GLN A 176 -42.11 -0.81 -15.94
CA GLN A 176 -42.57 -2.02 -16.62
C GLN A 176 -41.71 -2.37 -17.84
N LEU A 177 -41.34 -1.38 -18.64
CA LEU A 177 -40.49 -1.54 -19.83
C LEU A 177 -39.14 -2.15 -19.45
N VAL A 178 -38.42 -1.56 -18.49
CA VAL A 178 -37.14 -2.10 -17.98
C VAL A 178 -37.32 -3.52 -17.43
N LYS A 179 -38.38 -3.79 -16.65
CA LYS A 179 -38.65 -5.14 -16.13
C LYS A 179 -38.81 -6.18 -17.25
N ARG A 180 -39.40 -5.83 -18.40
CA ARG A 180 -39.51 -6.74 -19.54
C ARG A 180 -38.16 -6.94 -20.25
N MET A 181 -37.43 -5.86 -20.48
CA MET A 181 -36.11 -5.90 -21.12
C MET A 181 -35.15 -6.84 -20.35
N LEU A 182 -35.06 -6.67 -19.02
CA LEU A 182 -34.24 -7.52 -18.16
C LEU A 182 -34.70 -8.99 -18.17
N LYS A 183 -36.01 -9.27 -18.22
CA LYS A 183 -36.54 -10.64 -18.32
C LYS A 183 -36.32 -11.30 -19.68
N ARG A 184 -36.22 -10.51 -20.76
CA ARG A 184 -35.92 -10.96 -22.12
C ARG A 184 -34.41 -11.03 -22.40
N GLY A 185 -33.55 -10.54 -21.50
CA GLY A 185 -32.10 -10.51 -21.67
C GLY A 185 -31.58 -9.34 -22.53
N LEU A 186 -32.42 -8.32 -22.75
CA LEU A 186 -32.09 -7.06 -23.42
C LEU A 186 -31.37 -6.12 -22.44
N TYR A 187 -30.16 -6.50 -22.04
CA TYR A 187 -29.40 -5.81 -20.99
C TYR A 187 -28.79 -4.50 -21.49
N ALA A 188 -28.17 -4.50 -22.68
CA ALA A 188 -27.52 -3.31 -23.24
C ALA A 188 -28.51 -2.17 -23.53
N GLU A 189 -29.77 -2.50 -23.80
CA GLU A 189 -30.84 -1.54 -24.02
C GLU A 189 -31.41 -0.98 -22.70
N ALA A 190 -31.37 -1.78 -21.61
CA ALA A 190 -31.92 -1.40 -20.31
C ALA A 190 -30.91 -0.63 -19.43
N GLU A 191 -29.62 -0.87 -19.64
CA GLU A 191 -28.51 -0.30 -18.87
C GLU A 191 -28.49 1.25 -18.84
N PRO A 192 -28.56 1.99 -19.97
CA PRO A 192 -28.43 3.46 -19.95
C PRO A 192 -29.53 4.16 -19.14
N LEU A 193 -30.72 3.56 -19.10
CA LEU A 193 -31.86 4.10 -18.39
C LEU A 193 -31.73 3.89 -16.86
N LEU A 194 -31.13 2.76 -16.46
CA LEU A 194 -30.78 2.50 -15.06
C LEU A 194 -29.56 3.33 -14.63
N GLU A 195 -28.60 3.55 -15.53
CA GLU A 195 -27.45 4.43 -15.30
C GLU A 195 -27.90 5.86 -14.99
N VAL A 196 -28.77 6.46 -15.80
CA VAL A 196 -29.28 7.83 -15.56
C VAL A 196 -30.07 7.91 -14.25
N ILE A 197 -30.87 6.89 -13.91
CA ILE A 197 -31.53 6.83 -12.59
C ILE A 197 -30.49 6.78 -11.47
N HIS A 198 -29.42 5.98 -11.61
CA HIS A 198 -28.34 5.89 -10.64
C HIS A 198 -27.58 7.22 -10.49
N GLN A 199 -27.23 7.90 -11.60
CA GLN A 199 -26.59 9.23 -11.60
C GLN A 199 -27.45 10.29 -10.90
N ILE A 200 -28.78 10.25 -11.09
CA ILE A 200 -29.73 11.14 -10.38
C ILE A 200 -29.80 10.82 -8.88
N GLN A 201 -29.74 9.54 -8.49
CA GLN A 201 -29.71 9.18 -7.06
C GLN A 201 -28.38 9.55 -6.39
N GLY A 202 -27.26 9.37 -7.09
CA GLY A 202 -25.91 9.72 -6.63
C GLY A 202 -25.62 11.23 -6.60
N GLY A 203 -26.47 12.07 -7.21
CA GLY A 203 -26.31 13.52 -7.24
C GLY A 203 -25.39 14.04 -8.36
N ILE A 204 -24.97 13.18 -9.29
CA ILE A 204 -24.22 13.57 -10.50
C ILE A 204 -25.13 14.39 -11.44
N LEU A 205 -26.41 13.97 -11.55
CA LEU A 205 -27.45 14.72 -12.23
C LEU A 205 -28.38 15.33 -11.18
N GLU A 206 -28.24 16.63 -10.92
CA GLU A 206 -29.06 17.34 -9.95
C GLU A 206 -30.53 17.41 -10.40
N LYS A 207 -31.43 16.92 -9.55
CA LYS A 207 -32.89 16.92 -9.75
C LYS A 207 -33.59 17.19 -8.42
N GLY A 208 -34.77 17.80 -8.47
CA GLY A 208 -35.58 18.09 -7.28
C GLY A 208 -35.96 16.84 -6.48
N ASN A 209 -36.13 16.99 -5.16
CA ASN A 209 -36.38 15.88 -4.23
C ASN A 209 -37.58 14.99 -4.62
N THR A 210 -38.64 15.56 -5.20
CA THR A 210 -39.82 14.81 -5.69
C THR A 210 -39.46 13.85 -6.83
N ILE A 211 -38.64 14.30 -7.79
CA ILE A 211 -38.14 13.48 -8.91
C ILE A 211 -37.24 12.38 -8.35
N ARG A 212 -36.28 12.72 -7.48
CA ARG A 212 -35.39 11.74 -6.84
C ARG A 212 -36.16 10.67 -6.09
N GLY A 213 -37.13 11.06 -5.26
CA GLY A 213 -37.96 10.12 -4.49
C GLY A 213 -38.81 9.18 -5.38
N MET A 214 -39.39 9.70 -6.47
CA MET A 214 -40.13 8.88 -7.43
C MET A 214 -39.20 7.88 -8.13
N LEU A 215 -38.05 8.33 -8.64
CA LEU A 215 -37.10 7.48 -9.35
C LEU A 215 -36.43 6.44 -8.43
N ALA A 216 -36.22 6.76 -7.14
CA ALA A 216 -35.76 5.79 -6.14
C ALA A 216 -36.78 4.65 -5.97
N LYS A 217 -38.07 4.99 -5.88
CA LYS A 217 -39.15 3.99 -5.83
C LYS A 217 -39.23 3.14 -7.10
N VAL A 218 -39.00 3.72 -8.28
CA VAL A 218 -38.90 2.97 -9.54
C VAL A 218 -37.71 2.00 -9.51
N GLN A 219 -36.52 2.46 -9.13
CA GLN A 219 -35.30 1.65 -8.98
C GLN A 219 -35.51 0.48 -8.02
N GLU A 220 -36.05 0.75 -6.82
CA GLU A 220 -36.38 -0.27 -5.82
C GLU A 220 -37.41 -1.29 -6.33
N ASN A 221 -38.39 -0.86 -7.11
CA ASN A 221 -39.38 -1.75 -7.69
C ASN A 221 -38.81 -2.61 -8.83
N ILE A 222 -37.90 -2.08 -9.66
CA ILE A 222 -37.18 -2.85 -10.70
C ILE A 222 -36.29 -3.92 -10.04
N ALA A 223 -35.66 -3.61 -8.92
CA ALA A 223 -34.89 -4.53 -8.08
C ALA A 223 -35.77 -5.55 -7.31
N SER A 224 -36.75 -6.16 -7.97
CA SER A 224 -37.56 -7.25 -7.44
C SER A 224 -36.80 -8.58 -7.48
N ARG A 225 -37.16 -9.49 -6.56
CA ARG A 225 -36.43 -10.75 -6.32
C ARG A 225 -36.27 -11.60 -7.60
N ASP A 226 -37.31 -11.68 -8.42
CA ASP A 226 -37.32 -12.42 -9.68
C ASP A 226 -36.28 -11.88 -10.69
N ILE A 227 -36.13 -10.57 -10.76
CA ILE A 227 -35.15 -9.90 -11.65
C ILE A 227 -33.74 -10.06 -11.11
N LEU A 228 -33.54 -9.87 -9.80
CA LEU A 228 -32.23 -10.07 -9.15
C LEU A 228 -31.76 -11.53 -9.24
N GLU A 229 -32.67 -12.52 -9.14
CA GLU A 229 -32.35 -13.93 -9.36
C GLU A 229 -31.90 -14.21 -10.80
N VAL A 230 -32.54 -13.60 -11.81
CA VAL A 230 -32.12 -13.72 -13.22
C VAL A 230 -30.76 -13.07 -13.46
N LEU A 231 -30.57 -11.82 -13.02
CA LEU A 231 -29.34 -11.05 -13.22
C LEU A 231 -28.13 -11.73 -12.55
N VAL A 232 -28.25 -12.12 -11.27
CA VAL A 232 -27.16 -12.80 -10.56
C VAL A 232 -26.84 -14.15 -11.21
N ARG A 233 -27.86 -14.93 -11.63
CA ARG A 233 -27.62 -16.16 -12.39
C ARG A 233 -26.87 -15.90 -13.69
N THR A 234 -27.21 -14.86 -14.44
CA THR A 234 -26.48 -14.50 -15.67
C THR A 234 -25.04 -14.05 -15.37
N TYR A 235 -24.82 -13.25 -14.32
CA TYR A 235 -23.48 -12.79 -13.92
C TYR A 235 -22.52 -13.94 -13.52
N LEU A 236 -23.07 -14.97 -12.88
CA LEU A 236 -22.30 -16.13 -12.38
C LEU A 236 -21.91 -17.14 -13.48
N VAL A 237 -22.59 -17.13 -14.62
CA VAL A 237 -22.26 -17.95 -15.80
C VAL A 237 -21.13 -17.30 -16.61
N ASP A 238 -20.31 -18.11 -17.30
CA ASP A 238 -19.19 -17.61 -18.11
C ASP A 238 -19.67 -17.13 -19.48
N GLY A 239 -19.36 -15.88 -19.81
CA GLY A 239 -19.69 -15.24 -21.09
C GLY A 239 -19.47 -13.73 -21.03
N GLU A 240 -18.28 -13.27 -21.40
CA GLU A 240 -17.78 -11.91 -21.06
C GLU A 240 -18.68 -10.77 -21.53
N ALA A 241 -19.12 -10.76 -22.80
CA ALA A 241 -19.89 -9.65 -23.36
C ALA A 241 -21.25 -9.40 -22.69
N LYS A 242 -21.93 -10.44 -22.20
CA LYS A 242 -23.20 -10.29 -21.45
C LYS A 242 -22.97 -9.97 -19.97
N LYS A 243 -21.75 -10.15 -19.48
CA LYS A 243 -21.39 -10.00 -18.07
C LYS A 243 -21.25 -8.53 -17.68
N THR A 244 -20.65 -7.71 -18.54
CA THR A 244 -20.44 -6.28 -18.32
C THR A 244 -21.76 -5.52 -18.11
N CYS A 245 -22.69 -5.58 -19.06
CA CYS A 245 -23.99 -4.90 -18.90
C CYS A 245 -24.73 -5.35 -17.63
N VAL A 246 -24.67 -6.64 -17.30
CA VAL A 246 -25.33 -7.20 -16.10
C VAL A 246 -24.66 -6.75 -14.80
N ASP A 247 -23.34 -6.56 -14.79
CA ASP A 247 -22.63 -6.11 -13.59
C ASP A 247 -22.85 -4.63 -13.29
N HIS A 248 -22.84 -3.77 -14.32
CA HIS A 248 -23.30 -2.39 -14.26
C HIS A 248 -24.76 -2.30 -13.78
N ILE A 249 -25.68 -3.06 -14.38
CA ILE A 249 -27.10 -3.11 -13.96
C ILE A 249 -27.24 -3.49 -12.49
N LEU A 250 -26.50 -4.50 -12.01
CA LEU A 250 -26.55 -4.93 -10.60
C LEU A 250 -26.07 -3.81 -9.65
N VAL A 251 -25.10 -3.00 -10.04
CA VAL A 251 -24.66 -1.80 -9.30
C VAL A 251 -25.73 -0.70 -9.37
N TYR A 252 -26.28 -0.41 -10.55
CA TYR A 252 -27.29 0.64 -10.75
C TYR A 252 -28.63 0.35 -10.07
N LEU A 253 -28.94 -0.90 -9.73
CA LEU A 253 -30.11 -1.27 -8.90
C LEU A 253 -29.93 -0.99 -7.40
N GLY A 254 -28.74 -0.56 -6.97
CA GLY A 254 -28.50 0.06 -5.66
C GLY A 254 -28.77 -0.84 -4.45
N ARG A 255 -29.30 -0.25 -3.36
CA ARG A 255 -29.35 -0.88 -2.02
C ARG A 255 -30.01 -2.27 -2.01
N ARG A 256 -31.10 -2.48 -2.77
CA ARG A 256 -31.79 -3.78 -2.81
C ARG A 256 -30.95 -4.86 -3.49
N ALA A 257 -30.22 -4.51 -4.54
CA ALA A 257 -29.28 -5.41 -5.20
C ALA A 257 -28.12 -5.79 -4.27
N VAL A 258 -27.54 -4.83 -3.53
CA VAL A 258 -26.49 -5.12 -2.53
C VAL A 258 -27.01 -6.06 -1.43
N ILE A 259 -28.21 -5.82 -0.88
CA ILE A 259 -28.82 -6.73 0.11
C ILE A 259 -28.97 -8.15 -0.46
N PHE A 260 -29.39 -8.27 -1.72
CA PHE A 260 -29.55 -9.57 -2.37
C PHE A 260 -28.20 -10.26 -2.64
N LEU A 261 -27.21 -9.54 -3.16
CA LEU A 261 -25.85 -10.03 -3.39
C LEU A 261 -25.19 -10.49 -2.10
N LEU A 262 -25.33 -9.74 -1.00
CA LEU A 262 -24.80 -10.11 0.31
C LEU A 262 -25.49 -11.39 0.85
N ASN A 263 -26.81 -11.49 0.70
CA ASN A 263 -27.53 -12.73 1.05
C ASN A 263 -27.08 -13.93 0.21
N LYS A 264 -26.80 -13.75 -1.09
CA LYS A 264 -26.23 -14.81 -1.94
C LYS A 264 -24.79 -15.17 -1.53
N LEU A 265 -23.96 -14.18 -1.20
CA LEU A 265 -22.59 -14.40 -0.71
C LEU A 265 -22.55 -15.23 0.58
N MET A 266 -23.48 -15.00 1.51
CA MET A 266 -23.57 -15.73 2.78
C MET A 266 -23.97 -17.21 2.61
N HIS A 267 -24.82 -17.52 1.63
CA HIS A 267 -25.42 -18.85 1.44
C HIS A 267 -24.89 -19.61 0.21
N SER A 268 -23.77 -19.16 -0.38
CA SER A 268 -23.20 -19.77 -1.59
C SER A 268 -22.08 -20.75 -1.26
N ASP A 269 -22.32 -22.04 -1.53
CA ASP A 269 -21.29 -23.09 -1.41
C ASP A 269 -20.15 -22.92 -2.42
N SER A 270 -20.48 -22.46 -3.64
CA SER A 270 -19.51 -22.22 -4.71
C SER A 270 -18.46 -21.18 -4.30
N ARG A 271 -17.18 -21.56 -4.36
CA ARG A 271 -16.05 -20.63 -4.15
C ARG A 271 -15.93 -19.60 -5.29
N LYS A 272 -16.25 -20.01 -6.52
CA LYS A 272 -16.23 -19.14 -7.71
C LYS A 272 -17.27 -18.02 -7.57
N ASP A 273 -18.48 -18.37 -7.16
CA ASP A 273 -19.59 -17.43 -7.08
C ASP A 273 -19.37 -16.40 -5.97
N ARG A 274 -18.88 -16.86 -4.81
CA ARG A 274 -18.47 -15.98 -3.71
C ARG A 274 -17.39 -14.99 -4.16
N PHE A 275 -16.37 -15.44 -4.90
CA PHE A 275 -15.32 -14.57 -5.43
C PHE A 275 -15.87 -13.53 -6.43
N LEU A 276 -16.72 -13.95 -7.37
CA LEU A 276 -17.36 -13.05 -8.33
C LEU A 276 -18.21 -11.98 -7.62
N ILE A 277 -19.02 -12.37 -6.64
CA ILE A 277 -19.85 -11.43 -5.85
C ILE A 277 -18.98 -10.48 -5.01
N MET A 278 -17.89 -10.97 -4.40
CA MET A 278 -16.93 -10.13 -3.66
C MET A 278 -16.19 -9.14 -4.56
N ARG A 279 -15.99 -9.44 -5.84
CA ARG A 279 -15.43 -8.51 -6.83
C ARG A 279 -16.44 -7.46 -7.30
N LEU A 280 -17.73 -7.80 -7.33
CA LEU A 280 -18.80 -6.90 -7.78
C LEU A 280 -19.21 -5.88 -6.72
N MET A 281 -19.43 -6.30 -5.47
CA MET A 281 -20.00 -5.43 -4.44
C MET A 281 -19.23 -4.12 -4.15
N PRO A 282 -17.87 -4.05 -4.24
CA PRO A 282 -17.13 -2.80 -4.07
C PRO A 282 -17.54 -1.70 -5.06
N ALA A 283 -17.95 -2.05 -6.28
CA ALA A 283 -18.39 -1.07 -7.29
C ALA A 283 -19.69 -0.33 -6.92
N ALA A 284 -20.45 -0.82 -5.93
CA ALA A 284 -21.59 -0.08 -5.37
C ALA A 284 -21.19 1.03 -4.37
N GLY A 285 -19.90 1.10 -3.99
CA GLY A 285 -19.34 2.16 -3.15
C GLY A 285 -20.14 2.43 -1.87
N ASN A 286 -20.38 3.72 -1.59
CA ASN A 286 -21.08 4.18 -0.39
C ASN A 286 -22.53 3.67 -0.24
N ILE A 287 -23.17 3.19 -1.31
CA ILE A 287 -24.50 2.56 -1.24
C ILE A 287 -24.43 1.22 -0.49
N ALA A 288 -23.30 0.52 -0.58
CA ALA A 288 -23.10 -0.75 0.11
C ALA A 288 -22.82 -0.59 1.62
N VAL A 289 -22.14 0.48 2.03
CA VAL A 289 -21.65 0.66 3.41
C VAL A 289 -22.75 0.48 4.48
N PRO A 290 -23.95 1.10 4.38
CA PRO A 290 -25.00 0.88 5.39
C PRO A 290 -25.48 -0.57 5.49
N VAL A 291 -25.50 -1.30 4.37
CA VAL A 291 -25.91 -2.72 4.32
C VAL A 291 -24.85 -3.62 4.95
N LEU A 292 -23.57 -3.34 4.67
CA LEU A 292 -22.42 -4.06 5.23
C LEU A 292 -22.33 -3.83 6.76
N VAL A 293 -22.51 -2.59 7.22
CA VAL A 293 -22.59 -2.25 8.65
C VAL A 293 -23.76 -2.95 9.35
N GLU A 294 -24.95 -2.99 8.72
CA GLU A 294 -26.11 -3.70 9.27
C GLU A 294 -25.87 -5.22 9.37
N CYS A 295 -25.12 -5.80 8.43
CA CYS A 295 -24.71 -7.21 8.48
C CYS A 295 -23.73 -7.47 9.63
N LEU A 296 -22.69 -6.64 9.77
CA LEU A 296 -21.70 -6.76 10.85
C LEU A 296 -22.35 -6.70 12.25
N ARG A 297 -23.33 -5.82 12.45
CA ARG A 297 -24.10 -5.71 13.71
C ARG A 297 -24.92 -6.94 14.07
N LYS A 298 -25.19 -7.85 13.12
CA LYS A 298 -25.96 -9.09 13.36
C LYS A 298 -25.10 -10.27 13.83
N ASN A 299 -23.83 -10.02 14.19
CA ASN A 299 -22.86 -11.02 14.67
C ASN A 299 -22.78 -12.28 13.77
N PRO A 300 -22.53 -12.12 12.45
CA PRO A 300 -22.55 -13.24 11.52
C PRO A 300 -21.30 -14.13 11.71
N PRO A 301 -21.27 -15.35 11.10
CA PRO A 301 -20.11 -16.24 11.16
C PRO A 301 -18.81 -15.58 10.67
N TRP A 302 -17.67 -16.02 11.19
CA TRP A 302 -16.35 -15.41 10.94
C TRP A 302 -16.02 -15.21 9.46
N PHE A 303 -16.44 -16.13 8.58
CA PHE A 303 -16.20 -16.04 7.14
C PHE A 303 -17.04 -14.94 6.47
N VAL A 304 -18.22 -14.63 7.00
CA VAL A 304 -19.04 -13.51 6.54
C VAL A 304 -18.43 -12.20 7.00
N VAL A 305 -18.03 -12.11 8.29
CA VAL A 305 -17.31 -10.94 8.83
C VAL A 305 -16.07 -10.63 7.99
N ARG A 306 -15.24 -11.63 7.73
CA ARG A 306 -14.07 -11.53 6.86
C ARG A 306 -14.43 -11.00 5.47
N ASN A 307 -15.40 -11.61 4.80
CA ASN A 307 -15.79 -11.18 3.46
C ASN A 307 -16.33 -9.74 3.43
N VAL A 308 -17.05 -9.32 4.47
CA VAL A 308 -17.55 -7.94 4.59
C VAL A 308 -16.40 -6.94 4.80
N ILE A 309 -15.41 -7.26 5.65
CA ILE A 309 -14.21 -6.44 5.83
C ILE A 309 -13.41 -6.33 4.52
N PHE A 310 -13.27 -7.44 3.77
CA PHE A 310 -12.68 -7.42 2.44
C PHE A 310 -13.41 -6.44 1.50
N ILE A 311 -14.75 -6.51 1.42
CA ILE A 311 -15.54 -5.60 0.55
C ILE A 311 -15.39 -4.15 0.99
N ILE A 312 -15.42 -3.86 2.31
CA ILE A 312 -15.16 -2.50 2.84
C ILE A 312 -13.77 -2.02 2.44
N THR A 313 -12.78 -2.90 2.44
CA THR A 313 -11.41 -2.58 2.02
C THR A 313 -11.31 -2.26 0.53
N GLU A 314 -11.97 -3.06 -0.33
CA GLU A 314 -11.98 -2.85 -1.79
C GLU A 314 -12.80 -1.61 -2.22
N ILE A 315 -13.69 -1.08 -1.37
CA ILE A 315 -14.34 0.23 -1.61
C ILE A 315 -13.30 1.37 -1.58
N GLY A 316 -12.18 1.20 -0.87
CA GLY A 316 -11.03 2.11 -0.94
C GLY A 316 -11.17 3.45 -0.18
N ASP A 317 -12.23 3.65 0.61
CA ASP A 317 -12.40 4.86 1.45
C ASP A 317 -11.72 4.70 2.83
N PRO A 318 -10.66 5.49 3.15
CA PRO A 318 -9.95 5.40 4.42
C PRO A 318 -10.77 5.77 5.67
N SER A 319 -11.92 6.45 5.51
CA SER A 319 -12.84 6.81 6.60
C SER A 319 -13.54 5.58 7.20
N LEU A 320 -13.74 4.55 6.37
CA LEU A 320 -14.39 3.29 6.74
C LEU A 320 -13.54 2.43 7.68
N TYR A 321 -12.26 2.77 7.92
CA TYR A 321 -11.41 2.07 8.89
C TYR A 321 -12.07 1.98 10.28
N SER A 322 -12.78 3.03 10.70
CA SER A 322 -13.53 3.10 11.96
C SER A 322 -14.57 1.97 12.14
N ILE A 323 -15.07 1.40 11.04
CA ILE A 323 -16.04 0.30 11.02
C ILE A 323 -15.34 -1.05 11.24
N VAL A 324 -14.11 -1.22 10.74
CA VAL A 324 -13.38 -2.50 10.76
C VAL A 324 -12.38 -2.60 11.92
N GLN A 325 -11.92 -1.48 12.48
CA GLN A 325 -10.98 -1.41 13.59
C GLN A 325 -11.36 -2.30 14.81
N PRO A 326 -12.64 -2.38 15.26
CA PRO A 326 -13.02 -3.29 16.36
C PRO A 326 -12.74 -4.78 16.10
N TYR A 327 -12.63 -5.19 14.83
CA TYR A 327 -12.40 -6.58 14.44
C TYR A 327 -10.92 -7.01 14.55
N LEU A 328 -9.99 -6.11 14.91
CA LEU A 328 -8.65 -6.46 15.37
C LEU A 328 -8.67 -7.43 16.57
N GLN A 329 -9.70 -7.33 17.42
CA GLN A 329 -9.89 -8.18 18.60
C GLN A 329 -10.83 -9.38 18.33
N HIS A 330 -11.19 -9.66 17.07
CA HIS A 330 -12.13 -10.73 16.75
C HIS A 330 -11.54 -12.12 17.06
N ARG A 331 -12.34 -13.03 17.63
CA ARG A 331 -11.94 -14.39 18.08
C ARG A 331 -11.31 -15.32 17.02
N ASP A 332 -11.44 -15.00 15.73
CA ASP A 332 -10.89 -15.79 14.63
C ASP A 332 -9.74 -15.02 13.97
N ILE A 333 -8.55 -15.60 14.02
CA ILE A 333 -7.29 -15.05 13.48
C ILE A 333 -7.41 -14.61 12.01
N ARG A 334 -8.23 -15.27 11.19
CA ARG A 334 -8.40 -14.93 9.76
C ARG A 334 -9.20 -13.66 9.54
N VAL A 335 -10.02 -13.26 10.52
CA VAL A 335 -10.71 -11.96 10.52
C VAL A 335 -9.72 -10.87 10.89
N GLN A 336 -8.91 -11.07 11.94
CA GLN A 336 -7.87 -10.13 12.34
C GLN A 336 -6.87 -9.88 11.20
N GLN A 337 -6.44 -10.94 10.50
CA GLN A 337 -5.57 -10.86 9.32
C GLN A 337 -6.19 -10.05 8.17
N GLU A 338 -7.50 -10.11 7.98
CA GLU A 338 -8.21 -9.31 6.98
C GLU A 338 -8.23 -7.82 7.37
N VAL A 339 -8.36 -7.50 8.67
CA VAL A 339 -8.22 -6.11 9.17
C VAL A 339 -6.79 -5.59 9.04
N ILE A 340 -5.76 -6.41 9.29
CA ILE A 340 -4.36 -6.05 8.99
C ILE A 340 -4.20 -5.76 7.48
N SER A 341 -4.79 -6.61 6.64
CA SER A 341 -4.75 -6.44 5.18
C SER A 341 -5.47 -5.16 4.75
N CYS A 342 -6.55 -4.78 5.45
CA CYS A 342 -7.25 -3.51 5.30
C CYS A 342 -6.35 -2.31 5.65
N ILE A 343 -5.65 -2.37 6.78
CA ILE A 343 -4.70 -1.33 7.22
C ILE A 343 -3.61 -1.11 6.18
N VAL A 344 -3.05 -2.18 5.60
CA VAL A 344 -2.00 -2.10 4.57
C VAL A 344 -2.52 -1.59 3.23
N ARG A 345 -3.78 -1.87 2.86
CA ARG A 345 -4.34 -1.46 1.56
C ARG A 345 -4.89 -0.04 1.55
N LEU A 346 -5.47 0.44 2.66
CA LEU A 346 -5.96 1.82 2.81
C LEU A 346 -4.79 2.79 3.07
N ASP A 347 -3.77 2.73 2.22
CA ASP A 347 -2.45 3.34 2.39
C ASP A 347 -2.51 4.87 2.66
N GLY A 348 -1.57 5.37 3.46
CA GLY A 348 -1.50 6.77 3.86
C GLY A 348 -0.83 7.01 5.21
N SER A 349 -0.89 8.26 5.67
CA SER A 349 -0.17 8.77 6.85
C SER A 349 -0.46 8.05 8.18
N GLN A 350 -1.55 7.28 8.26
CA GLN A 350 -1.97 6.55 9.45
C GLN A 350 -1.48 5.09 9.50
N LEU A 351 -0.83 4.59 8.44
CA LEU A 351 -0.37 3.20 8.33
C LEU A 351 0.45 2.75 9.56
N LYS A 352 1.47 3.53 9.94
CA LYS A 352 2.34 3.27 11.10
C LYS A 352 1.55 3.09 12.40
N PHE A 353 0.64 4.03 12.69
CA PHE A 353 -0.14 4.03 13.93
C PHE A 353 -1.16 2.89 13.99
N ARG A 354 -1.85 2.62 12.88
CA ARG A 354 -2.80 1.50 12.76
C ARG A 354 -2.11 0.12 12.90
N LEU A 355 -0.90 -0.04 12.36
CA LEU A 355 -0.12 -1.28 12.53
C LEU A 355 0.40 -1.45 13.98
N ILE A 356 0.77 -0.35 14.66
CA ILE A 356 1.12 -0.37 16.09
C ILE A 356 -0.10 -0.78 16.94
N GLU A 357 -1.29 -0.22 16.66
CA GLU A 357 -2.56 -0.59 17.30
C GLU A 357 -2.88 -2.08 17.10
N ALA A 358 -2.79 -2.56 15.86
CA ALA A 358 -2.98 -3.97 15.52
C ALA A 358 -2.01 -4.87 16.31
N MET A 359 -0.71 -4.54 16.32
CA MET A 359 0.31 -5.32 17.05
C MET A 359 0.02 -5.45 18.55
N ALA A 360 -0.64 -4.45 19.15
CA ALA A 360 -1.02 -4.51 20.56
C ALA A 360 -2.22 -5.44 20.86
N THR A 361 -3.04 -5.77 19.85
CA THR A 361 -4.37 -6.38 20.05
C THR A 361 -4.60 -7.73 19.38
N VAL A 362 -3.94 -8.02 18.26
CA VAL A 362 -4.14 -9.27 17.49
C VAL A 362 -3.51 -10.51 18.16
N ASP A 363 -3.78 -11.70 17.63
CA ASP A 363 -3.15 -12.96 18.02
C ASP A 363 -1.63 -12.91 17.81
N ASP A 364 -0.88 -13.54 18.71
CA ASP A 364 0.59 -13.56 18.67
C ASP A 364 1.14 -14.11 17.34
N GLU A 365 0.47 -15.07 16.69
CA GLU A 365 0.86 -15.58 15.36
C GLU A 365 0.84 -14.50 14.26
N LEU A 366 -0.01 -13.47 14.39
CA LEU A 366 -0.06 -12.35 13.45
C LEU A 366 0.93 -11.25 13.82
N LYS A 367 1.14 -10.98 15.13
CA LYS A 367 2.13 -10.01 15.61
C LYS A 367 3.50 -10.25 15.01
N ILE A 368 3.86 -11.51 14.77
CA ILE A 368 5.18 -11.86 14.26
C ILE A 368 5.45 -11.33 12.85
N SER A 369 4.42 -11.18 12.01
CA SER A 369 4.51 -10.52 10.70
C SER A 369 4.53 -9.00 10.83
N LEU A 370 3.74 -8.46 11.76
CA LEU A 370 3.65 -7.02 12.05
C LEU A 370 4.98 -6.46 12.58
N VAL A 371 5.67 -7.17 13.47
CA VAL A 371 6.99 -6.79 14.00
C VAL A 371 8.00 -6.58 12.87
N VAL A 372 8.02 -7.49 11.88
CA VAL A 372 8.93 -7.38 10.71
C VAL A 372 8.55 -6.23 9.79
N GLN A 373 7.26 -5.93 9.62
CA GLN A 373 6.80 -4.78 8.84
C GLN A 373 7.12 -3.45 9.53
N LEU A 374 6.79 -3.33 10.82
CA LEU A 374 7.06 -2.15 11.64
C LEU A 374 8.56 -1.85 11.74
N ALA A 375 9.40 -2.87 11.90
CA ALA A 375 10.85 -2.72 11.92
C ALA A 375 11.43 -2.10 10.63
N LYS A 376 10.78 -2.32 9.48
CA LYS A 376 11.15 -1.68 8.20
C LYS A 376 10.64 -0.25 8.07
N ILE A 377 9.50 0.07 8.70
CA ILE A 377 8.92 1.42 8.71
C ILE A 377 9.74 2.35 9.61
N GLY A 378 10.20 1.86 10.77
CA GLY A 378 11.03 2.62 11.70
C GLY A 378 10.28 3.72 12.47
N GLY A 379 11.06 4.56 13.15
CA GLY A 379 10.56 5.66 13.99
C GLY A 379 10.39 5.32 15.48
N ASP A 380 10.43 6.36 16.32
CA ASP A 380 10.45 6.25 17.78
C ASP A 380 9.21 5.58 18.38
N GLU A 381 8.05 5.75 17.75
CA GLU A 381 6.80 5.13 18.19
C GLU A 381 6.83 3.61 17.94
N VAL A 382 7.53 3.16 16.89
CA VAL A 382 7.79 1.73 16.65
C VAL A 382 8.77 1.19 17.70
N ALA A 383 9.86 1.91 17.98
CA ALA A 383 10.82 1.52 19.02
C ALA A 383 10.12 1.33 20.38
N LYS A 384 9.27 2.29 20.78
CA LYS A 384 8.45 2.23 22.00
C LYS A 384 7.46 1.07 21.98
N ALA A 385 6.77 0.84 20.86
CA ALA A 385 5.81 -0.24 20.72
C ALA A 385 6.46 -1.64 20.80
N LEU A 386 7.61 -1.84 20.15
CA LEU A 386 8.38 -3.09 20.21
C LEU A 386 8.98 -3.32 21.61
N THR A 387 9.47 -2.26 22.26
CA THR A 387 9.99 -2.31 23.63
C THR A 387 8.88 -2.69 24.63
N GLY A 388 7.71 -2.06 24.53
CA GLY A 388 6.54 -2.40 25.34
C GLY A 388 5.96 -3.79 25.05
N LEU A 389 6.17 -4.32 23.84
CA LEU A 389 5.81 -5.70 23.49
C LEU A 389 6.80 -6.70 24.14
N LEU A 390 8.11 -6.43 24.12
CA LEU A 390 9.11 -7.24 24.82
C LEU A 390 8.84 -7.31 26.33
N GLN A 391 8.46 -6.19 26.96
CA GLN A 391 8.12 -6.14 28.38
C GLN A 391 6.91 -7.04 28.75
N LYS A 392 6.05 -7.40 27.79
CA LYS A 392 4.86 -8.25 28.00
C LYS A 392 5.07 -9.71 27.58
N HIS A 393 6.32 -10.15 27.36
CA HIS A 393 6.64 -11.48 26.83
C HIS A 393 6.11 -12.68 27.64
N GLU A 394 5.83 -12.50 28.94
CA GLU A 394 5.20 -13.53 29.78
C GLU A 394 3.76 -13.85 29.35
N GLN A 395 3.09 -12.93 28.65
CA GLN A 395 1.70 -13.05 28.21
C GLN A 395 1.56 -13.75 26.84
N PHE A 396 2.68 -14.08 26.17
CA PHE A 396 2.64 -14.68 24.84
C PHE A 396 2.21 -16.14 24.86
N ALA A 397 1.38 -16.52 23.89
CA ALA A 397 0.97 -17.91 23.69
C ALA A 397 2.19 -18.80 23.40
N VAL A 398 2.28 -19.94 24.09
CA VAL A 398 3.42 -20.89 24.03
C VAL A 398 3.83 -21.23 22.59
N ARG A 399 2.85 -21.43 21.70
CA ARG A 399 3.04 -21.74 20.27
C ARG A 399 3.83 -20.68 19.47
N ALA A 400 3.77 -19.42 19.88
CA ALA A 400 4.36 -18.28 19.17
C ALA A 400 5.49 -17.60 19.96
N LYS A 401 5.65 -17.89 21.27
CA LYS A 401 6.55 -17.18 22.19
C LYS A 401 8.01 -17.12 21.71
N GLU A 402 8.59 -18.23 21.25
CA GLU A 402 10.00 -18.25 20.76
C GLU A 402 10.16 -17.38 19.49
N ASP A 403 9.38 -17.65 18.44
CA ASP A 403 9.48 -16.95 17.15
C ASP A 403 9.18 -15.45 17.30
N LEU A 404 8.23 -15.07 18.16
CA LEU A 404 7.90 -13.68 18.47
C LEU A 404 9.02 -12.97 19.24
N LEU A 405 9.59 -13.59 20.28
CA LEU A 405 10.75 -13.04 20.97
C LEU A 405 11.95 -12.85 20.04
N VAL A 406 12.22 -13.84 19.17
CA VAL A 406 13.28 -13.75 18.16
C VAL A 406 13.02 -12.59 17.19
N ARG A 407 11.82 -12.46 16.61
CA ARG A 407 11.47 -11.34 15.72
C ARG A 407 11.59 -9.98 16.42
N ILE A 408 11.16 -9.85 17.69
CA ILE A 408 11.24 -8.60 18.45
C ILE A 408 12.71 -8.21 18.69
N LEU A 409 13.54 -9.10 19.22
CA LEU A 409 14.95 -8.80 19.52
C LEU A 409 15.74 -8.41 18.25
N LEU A 410 15.48 -9.08 17.12
CA LEU A 410 16.07 -8.72 15.84
C LEU A 410 15.61 -7.35 15.35
N ALA A 411 14.32 -7.03 15.46
CA ALA A 411 13.78 -5.73 15.10
C ALA A 411 14.38 -4.60 15.95
N LEU A 412 14.59 -4.85 17.25
CA LEU A 412 15.18 -3.89 18.17
C LEU A 412 16.65 -3.51 17.83
N ARG A 413 17.40 -4.32 17.07
CA ARG A 413 18.79 -4.02 16.63
C ARG A 413 18.93 -2.74 15.78
N SER A 414 17.82 -2.26 15.22
CA SER A 414 17.73 -1.02 14.44
C SER A 414 17.46 0.22 15.31
N PHE A 415 17.13 0.06 16.60
CA PHE A 415 16.69 1.14 17.48
C PHE A 415 17.63 1.29 18.69
N PRO A 416 18.75 2.04 18.55
CA PRO A 416 19.70 2.30 19.64
C PRO A 416 19.13 3.34 20.63
N ASP A 417 18.16 2.90 21.42
CA ASP A 417 17.47 3.68 22.44
C ASP A 417 17.75 3.16 23.87
N LYS A 418 17.68 4.07 24.84
CA LYS A 418 17.93 3.80 26.26
C LYS A 418 16.88 2.87 26.88
N ASP A 419 15.60 3.08 26.56
CA ASP A 419 14.51 2.28 27.14
C ASP A 419 14.49 0.88 26.52
N CYS A 420 14.81 0.77 25.22
CA CYS A 420 15.07 -0.50 24.55
C CYS A 420 16.18 -1.32 25.25
N ILE A 421 17.35 -0.71 25.50
CA ILE A 421 18.46 -1.39 26.21
C ILE A 421 18.06 -1.77 27.65
N ALA A 422 17.32 -0.91 28.35
CA ALA A 422 16.82 -1.21 29.68
C ALA A 422 15.86 -2.41 29.69
N ALA A 423 14.93 -2.49 28.72
CA ALA A 423 13.99 -3.60 28.60
C ALA A 423 14.68 -4.93 28.26
N ILE A 424 15.70 -4.93 27.39
CA ILE A 424 16.46 -6.15 27.08
C ILE A 424 17.29 -6.61 28.30
N ARG A 425 17.88 -5.69 29.06
CA ARG A 425 18.55 -6.02 30.34
C ARG A 425 17.58 -6.58 31.38
N GLN A 426 16.36 -6.03 31.47
CA GLN A 426 15.31 -6.56 32.35
C GLN A 426 14.88 -7.97 31.92
N PHE A 427 14.71 -8.22 30.62
CA PHE A 427 14.44 -9.56 30.07
C PHE A 427 15.55 -10.55 30.44
N LEU A 428 16.82 -10.17 30.28
CA LEU A 428 17.98 -11.02 30.64
C LEU A 428 18.10 -11.31 32.15
N ALA A 429 17.52 -10.48 33.03
CA ALA A 429 17.52 -10.69 34.47
C ALA A 429 16.49 -11.75 34.93
N VAL A 430 15.55 -12.15 34.07
CA VAL A 430 14.59 -13.22 34.36
C VAL A 430 15.30 -14.57 34.36
N ARG A 431 14.88 -15.47 35.25
CA ARG A 431 15.47 -16.81 35.38
C ARG A 431 14.95 -17.73 34.27
N LEU A 432 15.89 -18.33 33.52
CA LEU A 432 15.62 -19.38 32.54
C LEU A 432 14.79 -20.53 33.16
N ALA A 433 13.65 -20.84 32.55
CA ALA A 433 12.80 -21.98 32.90
C ALA A 433 12.77 -23.03 31.78
N GLU A 434 12.73 -22.59 30.52
CA GLU A 434 12.56 -23.46 29.34
C GLU A 434 13.82 -23.57 28.46
N PRO A 435 14.08 -24.70 27.77
CA PRO A 435 15.30 -24.89 26.98
C PRO A 435 15.48 -23.89 25.82
N PHE A 436 14.39 -23.42 25.20
CA PHE A 436 14.46 -22.43 24.12
C PHE A 436 14.87 -21.05 24.63
N GLU A 437 14.62 -20.74 25.90
CA GLU A 437 14.95 -19.43 26.49
C GLU A 437 16.47 -19.22 26.53
N ALA A 438 17.28 -20.27 26.62
CA ALA A 438 18.74 -20.17 26.49
C ALA A 438 19.19 -19.59 25.13
N ARG A 439 18.50 -19.98 24.03
CA ARG A 439 18.75 -19.44 22.69
C ARG A 439 18.29 -17.99 22.57
N VAL A 440 17.15 -17.65 23.16
CA VAL A 440 16.62 -16.27 23.15
C VAL A 440 17.46 -15.33 24.03
N HIS A 441 17.94 -15.78 25.19
CA HIS A 441 18.88 -15.03 26.03
C HIS A 441 20.21 -14.78 25.31
N ALA A 442 20.76 -15.78 24.62
CA ALA A 442 21.97 -15.57 23.80
C ALA A 442 21.75 -14.51 22.70
N LEU A 443 20.57 -14.51 22.05
CA LEU A 443 20.18 -13.50 21.06
C LEU A 443 19.98 -12.10 21.68
N ALA A 444 19.47 -12.03 22.91
CA ALA A 444 19.30 -10.79 23.67
C ALA A 444 20.65 -10.19 24.10
N GLU A 445 21.58 -11.02 24.59
CA GLU A 445 22.97 -10.60 24.85
C GLU A 445 23.65 -10.06 23.59
N GLU A 446 23.53 -10.77 22.47
CA GLU A 446 24.06 -10.33 21.17
C GLU A 446 23.45 -8.99 20.73
N THR A 447 22.14 -8.81 20.96
CA THR A 447 21.43 -7.57 20.64
C THR A 447 21.94 -6.40 21.50
N LEU A 448 22.21 -6.60 22.80
CA LEU A 448 22.85 -5.58 23.63
C LEU A 448 24.26 -5.22 23.13
N ARG A 449 25.09 -6.21 22.78
CA ARG A 449 26.46 -6.03 22.25
C ARG A 449 26.52 -5.25 20.93
N ILE A 450 25.40 -5.15 20.22
CA ILE A 450 25.21 -4.33 19.01
C ILE A 450 24.65 -2.94 19.34
N LEU A 451 23.71 -2.85 20.28
CA LEU A 451 23.00 -1.59 20.60
C LEU A 451 23.78 -0.68 21.57
N GLU A 452 24.51 -1.24 22.54
CA GLU A 452 25.25 -0.47 23.54
C GLU A 452 26.33 0.42 22.92
N PRO A 453 27.18 -0.03 21.97
CA PRO A 453 28.10 0.85 21.25
C PRO A 453 27.38 1.97 20.49
N LYS A 454 26.35 1.62 19.70
CA LYS A 454 25.57 2.61 18.92
C LYS A 454 25.01 3.73 19.80
N LEU A 455 24.44 3.38 20.96
CA LEU A 455 23.94 4.39 21.91
C LEU A 455 25.07 5.23 22.53
N ARG A 456 26.24 4.64 22.82
CA ARG A 456 27.41 5.41 23.29
C ARG A 456 27.86 6.44 22.25
N HIS A 457 28.06 6.04 21.00
CA HIS A 457 28.46 6.95 19.91
C HIS A 457 27.41 8.04 19.64
N HIS A 458 26.11 7.70 19.66
CA HIS A 458 25.04 8.69 19.51
C HIS A 458 25.08 9.76 20.61
N ARG A 459 25.34 9.36 21.86
CA ARG A 459 25.50 10.30 22.99
C ARG A 459 26.74 11.17 22.86
N GLN A 460 27.84 10.63 22.35
CA GLN A 460 29.06 11.40 22.08
C GLN A 460 28.82 12.42 20.96
N LYS A 461 28.18 12.04 19.84
CA LYS A 461 27.84 12.95 18.73
C LYS A 461 26.96 14.13 19.16
N LEU A 462 25.99 13.89 20.06
CA LEU A 462 25.17 14.96 20.64
C LEU A 462 25.94 15.87 21.62
N SER A 463 27.03 15.38 22.23
CA SER A 463 27.89 16.18 23.09
C SER A 463 28.93 16.98 22.31
N SER A 464 29.32 16.55 21.11
CA SER A 464 30.28 17.26 20.25
C SER A 464 29.63 18.30 19.34
N THR A 465 28.36 18.14 18.94
CA THR A 465 27.62 19.17 18.18
C THR A 465 27.37 20.48 18.94
N HIS A 466 27.63 20.52 20.26
CA HIS A 466 27.64 21.76 21.04
C HIS A 466 29.00 22.49 21.05
N ASP A 467 30.08 21.86 20.54
CA ASP A 467 31.41 22.44 20.37
C ASP A 467 31.76 22.55 18.85
N ASN A 468 31.15 23.51 18.16
CA ASN A 468 31.55 24.06 16.84
C ASN A 468 32.33 23.14 15.85
N LEU A 469 31.65 22.18 15.22
CA LEU A 469 32.08 21.59 13.94
C LEU A 469 30.86 21.37 13.02
N SER A 470 30.94 21.90 11.79
CA SER A 470 30.00 21.60 10.71
C SER A 470 30.46 20.34 9.98
N PHE A 471 29.53 19.51 9.50
CA PHE A 471 29.84 18.34 8.68
C PHE A 471 29.63 18.69 7.21
N ASP A 472 30.56 18.29 6.34
CA ASP A 472 30.47 18.57 4.89
C ASP A 472 29.23 17.88 4.27
N ASP A 473 28.89 16.65 4.68
CA ASP A 473 27.77 15.88 4.11
C ASP A 473 26.37 16.09 4.76
N ASP A 474 26.13 17.13 5.58
CA ASP A 474 24.76 17.38 6.09
C ASP A 474 23.87 17.93 4.95
N PRO A 475 22.77 17.25 4.55
CA PRO A 475 21.88 17.74 3.50
C PRO A 475 21.31 19.14 3.77
N ARG A 476 21.23 19.57 5.04
CA ARG A 476 20.80 20.91 5.43
C ARG A 476 21.87 21.95 5.15
N GLU A 477 23.13 21.64 5.41
CA GLU A 477 24.26 22.52 5.12
C GLU A 477 24.53 22.56 3.61
N ILE A 478 24.43 21.44 2.89
CA ILE A 478 24.43 21.42 1.41
C ILE A 478 23.31 22.30 0.85
N THR A 479 22.08 22.22 1.40
CA THR A 479 20.96 23.08 0.96
C THR A 479 21.20 24.56 1.29
N LYS A 480 21.83 24.85 2.42
CA LYS A 480 22.18 26.21 2.88
C LYS A 480 23.31 26.82 2.04
N ALA A 481 24.39 26.08 1.82
CA ALA A 481 25.48 26.43 0.91
C ALA A 481 24.95 26.65 -0.52
N ALA A 482 24.15 25.72 -1.06
CA ALA A 482 23.52 25.87 -2.37
C ALA A 482 22.60 27.11 -2.46
N SER A 483 21.91 27.49 -1.39
CA SER A 483 21.12 28.74 -1.32
C SER A 483 21.99 30.00 -1.31
N ILE A 484 23.07 29.98 -0.52
CA ILE A 484 24.08 31.07 -0.44
C ILE A 484 24.84 31.23 -1.77
N ILE A 485 25.05 30.13 -2.50
CA ILE A 485 25.66 30.12 -3.83
C ILE A 485 24.65 30.62 -4.86
N ARG A 486 23.42 30.09 -4.89
CA ARG A 486 22.38 30.49 -5.85
C ARG A 486 22.07 31.99 -5.82
N SER A 487 21.93 32.58 -4.62
CA SER A 487 21.74 34.03 -4.45
C SER A 487 22.88 34.89 -5.02
N PHE A 488 24.07 34.31 -5.16
CA PHE A 488 25.26 34.95 -5.74
C PHE A 488 25.47 34.59 -7.21
N GLU A 489 25.03 33.40 -7.65
CA GLU A 489 24.99 33.03 -9.07
C GLU A 489 24.10 33.96 -9.89
N GLU A 490 23.05 34.55 -9.32
CA GLU A 490 22.25 35.57 -9.99
C GLU A 490 23.07 36.83 -10.31
N GLU A 491 23.93 37.27 -9.37
CA GLU A 491 24.88 38.37 -9.60
C GLU A 491 25.94 37.99 -10.64
N ILE A 492 26.58 36.82 -10.49
CA ILE A 492 27.63 36.32 -11.39
C ILE A 492 27.08 36.14 -12.82
N SER A 493 25.88 35.58 -12.96
CA SER A 493 25.20 35.42 -14.26
C SER A 493 24.92 36.75 -14.95
N SER A 494 24.65 37.82 -14.18
CA SER A 494 24.50 39.17 -14.74
C SER A 494 25.82 39.74 -15.25
N MET A 495 26.94 39.48 -14.56
CA MET A 495 28.29 39.91 -14.97
C MET A 495 28.76 39.17 -16.23
N ILE A 496 28.52 37.85 -16.31
CA ILE A 496 28.83 37.04 -17.49
C ILE A 496 28.04 37.53 -18.71
N LYS A 497 26.75 37.87 -18.56
CA LYS A 497 25.93 38.44 -19.66
C LYS A 497 26.43 39.79 -20.16
N ASN A 498 27.13 40.56 -19.34
CA ASN A 498 27.72 41.85 -19.71
C ASN A 498 29.14 41.71 -20.31
N GLY A 499 29.70 40.50 -20.39
CA GLY A 499 31.03 40.23 -20.95
C GLY A 499 32.19 40.27 -19.95
N ASP A 500 31.92 40.57 -18.67
CA ASP A 500 32.94 40.75 -17.62
C ASP A 500 33.38 39.41 -16.97
N LEU A 501 33.83 38.44 -17.79
CA LEU A 501 34.17 37.08 -17.32
C LEU A 501 35.28 37.07 -16.24
N ASP A 502 36.37 37.80 -16.45
CA ASP A 502 37.50 37.84 -15.51
C ASP A 502 37.10 38.42 -14.15
N ARG A 503 36.24 39.45 -14.17
CA ARG A 503 35.74 40.11 -12.96
C ARG A 503 34.79 39.20 -12.18
N ALA A 504 33.98 38.40 -12.87
CA ALA A 504 33.16 37.36 -12.27
C ALA A 504 34.04 36.28 -11.60
N CYS A 505 35.08 35.80 -12.29
CA CYS A 505 36.03 34.81 -11.75
C CYS A 505 36.73 35.34 -10.48
N GLN A 506 37.23 36.58 -10.49
CA GLN A 506 37.84 37.20 -9.30
C GLN A 506 36.84 37.35 -8.13
N LYS A 507 35.58 37.72 -8.41
CA LYS A 507 34.55 37.82 -7.37
C LYS A 507 34.21 36.46 -6.75
N MET A 508 34.17 35.39 -7.56
CA MET A 508 34.01 34.03 -7.06
C MET A 508 35.22 33.57 -6.24
N PHE A 509 36.45 33.78 -6.74
CA PHE A 509 37.69 33.43 -6.03
C PHE A 509 37.77 34.09 -4.65
N SER A 510 37.52 35.41 -4.57
CA SER A 510 37.49 36.14 -3.30
C SER A 510 36.42 35.64 -2.31
N ARG A 511 35.25 35.23 -2.80
CA ARG A 511 34.19 34.66 -1.95
C ARG A 511 34.54 33.24 -1.46
N CYS A 512 35.20 32.44 -2.29
CA CYS A 512 35.77 31.15 -1.94
C CYS A 512 36.82 31.29 -0.82
N VAL A 513 37.77 32.23 -0.96
CA VAL A 513 38.79 32.53 0.07
C VAL A 513 38.18 33.01 1.38
N ASN A 514 37.12 33.83 1.33
CA ASN A 514 36.42 34.27 2.55
C ASN A 514 35.70 33.10 3.23
N ALA A 515 34.99 32.25 2.46
CA ALA A 515 34.33 31.06 3.00
C ALA A 515 35.34 30.09 3.67
N ALA A 516 36.52 29.89 3.07
CA ALA A 516 37.60 29.09 3.66
C ALA A 516 38.08 29.66 5.01
N ARG A 517 38.27 30.98 5.10
CA ARG A 517 38.67 31.68 6.35
C ARG A 517 37.59 31.66 7.43
N ASP A 518 36.33 31.78 7.02
CA ASP A 518 35.15 31.68 7.89
C ASP A 518 34.85 30.22 8.28
N LYS A 519 35.65 29.25 7.79
CA LYS A 519 35.56 27.80 8.02
C LYS A 519 34.31 27.14 7.44
N ASP A 520 33.69 27.77 6.46
CA ASP A 520 32.64 27.21 5.60
C ASP A 520 33.31 26.53 4.38
N PHE A 521 33.97 25.40 4.65
CA PHE A 521 34.74 24.68 3.64
C PHE A 521 33.86 24.13 2.52
N MET A 522 32.63 23.69 2.83
CA MET A 522 31.64 23.25 1.85
C MET A 522 31.30 24.35 0.83
N THR A 523 30.97 25.57 1.29
CA THR A 523 30.71 26.68 0.38
C THR A 523 31.97 27.08 -0.40
N ALA A 524 33.16 26.96 0.20
CA ALA A 524 34.42 27.26 -0.48
C ALA A 524 34.74 26.25 -1.62
N GLU A 525 34.58 24.95 -1.38
CA GLU A 525 34.83 23.90 -2.39
C GLU A 525 33.81 23.94 -3.52
N MET A 526 32.51 24.10 -3.21
CA MET A 526 31.50 24.29 -4.25
C MET A 526 31.78 25.54 -5.11
N LEU A 527 32.27 26.64 -4.52
CA LEU A 527 32.67 27.84 -5.27
C LEU A 527 33.93 27.63 -6.11
N ARG A 528 34.91 26.83 -5.64
CA ARG A 528 36.11 26.45 -6.39
C ARG A 528 35.74 25.63 -7.63
N ASP A 529 34.90 24.61 -7.46
CA ASP A 529 34.51 23.72 -8.55
C ASP A 529 33.64 24.45 -9.57
N ARG A 530 32.73 25.33 -9.10
CA ARG A 530 31.94 26.20 -9.96
C ARG A 530 32.77 27.24 -10.73
N LEU A 531 33.92 27.67 -10.20
CA LEU A 531 34.86 28.56 -10.89
C LEU A 531 35.51 27.85 -12.08
N LEU A 532 35.84 26.56 -11.94
CA LEU A 532 36.33 25.71 -13.04
C LEU A 532 35.27 25.50 -14.14
N GLU A 533 34.00 25.29 -13.77
CA GLU A 533 32.90 25.15 -14.73
C GLU A 533 32.65 26.42 -15.56
N ILE A 534 32.73 27.60 -14.92
CA ILE A 534 32.43 28.89 -15.56
C ILE A 534 33.60 29.35 -16.45
N ASN A 535 34.84 29.10 -16.05
CA ASN A 535 36.02 29.43 -16.84
C ASN A 535 37.08 28.32 -16.77
N PRO A 536 37.09 27.38 -17.74
CA PRO A 536 38.12 26.33 -17.83
C PRO A 536 39.56 26.83 -17.99
N MET A 537 39.78 28.13 -18.26
CA MET A 537 41.11 28.74 -18.35
C MET A 537 41.58 29.37 -17.03
N ALA A 538 40.71 29.49 -16.02
CA ALA A 538 41.04 30.04 -14.68
C ALA A 538 41.69 29.00 -13.75
N LEU A 539 42.48 28.08 -14.31
CA LEU A 539 43.21 27.05 -13.56
C LEU A 539 44.11 27.62 -12.45
N PRO A 540 44.85 28.75 -12.63
CA PRO A 540 45.65 29.33 -11.55
C PRO A 540 44.82 29.74 -10.33
N GLU A 541 43.63 30.31 -10.55
CA GLU A 541 42.68 30.70 -9.51
C GLU A 541 42.07 29.46 -8.82
N VAL A 542 41.72 28.41 -9.57
CA VAL A 542 41.20 27.14 -9.01
C VAL A 542 42.25 26.47 -8.11
N ILE A 543 43.50 26.36 -8.57
CA ILE A 543 44.60 25.73 -7.81
C ILE A 543 44.85 26.54 -6.53
N ARG A 544 45.01 27.86 -6.64
CA ARG A 544 45.27 28.74 -5.50
C ARG A 544 44.10 28.78 -4.50
N ALA A 545 42.86 28.61 -4.97
CA ALA A 545 41.70 28.46 -4.09
C ALA A 545 41.76 27.14 -3.31
N GLY A 546 42.14 26.04 -3.98
CA GLY A 546 42.41 24.75 -3.34
C GLY A 546 43.52 24.84 -2.27
N GLU A 547 44.65 25.46 -2.61
CA GLU A 547 45.76 25.68 -1.67
C GLU A 547 45.32 26.45 -0.40
N ILE A 548 44.51 27.51 -0.55
CA ILE A 548 44.02 28.31 0.58
C ILE A 548 42.98 27.54 1.42
N ILE A 549 42.08 26.77 0.79
CA ILE A 549 41.15 25.90 1.50
C ILE A 549 41.94 24.88 2.34
N GLU A 550 42.97 24.29 1.75
CA GLU A 550 43.80 23.27 2.41
C GLU A 550 44.68 23.87 3.53
N GLU A 551 45.19 25.09 3.35
CA GLU A 551 45.90 25.85 4.38
C GLU A 551 44.99 26.11 5.59
N GLU A 552 43.75 26.57 5.38
CA GLU A 552 42.80 26.83 6.48
C GLU A 552 42.20 25.55 7.10
N LYS A 553 42.07 24.46 6.32
CA LYS A 553 41.78 23.12 6.84
C LYS A 553 42.92 22.65 7.76
N SER A 554 44.18 22.87 7.40
CA SER A 554 45.34 22.51 8.21
C SER A 554 45.52 23.40 9.45
N SER A 555 45.23 24.72 9.33
CA SER A 555 45.33 25.70 10.43
C SER A 555 44.36 25.40 11.58
N SER A 556 43.27 24.70 11.26
CA SER A 556 42.22 24.29 12.19
C SER A 556 42.58 23.03 13.00
N ILE A 557 43.60 22.26 12.61
CA ILE A 557 44.09 21.12 13.40
C ILE A 557 44.95 21.65 14.55
N THR A 558 44.56 21.33 15.78
CA THR A 558 45.28 21.82 16.96
C THR A 558 46.73 21.35 16.94
N GLY A 559 47.70 22.25 17.12
CA GLY A 559 49.15 21.91 17.06
C GLY A 559 49.62 20.84 18.05
N ASN A 560 48.81 20.48 19.06
CA ASN A 560 49.04 19.31 19.92
C ASN A 560 48.71 17.99 19.19
N HIS A 561 47.65 17.94 18.38
CA HIS A 561 47.26 16.77 17.58
C HIS A 561 48.31 16.44 16.51
N LEU A 562 48.81 17.46 15.80
CA LEU A 562 49.92 17.32 14.83
C LEU A 562 51.20 16.76 15.51
N LYS A 563 51.50 17.18 16.74
CA LYS A 563 52.63 16.61 17.52
C LYS A 563 52.37 15.17 17.94
N THR A 564 51.15 14.83 18.37
CA THR A 564 50.77 13.47 18.79
C THR A 564 50.82 12.47 17.63
N TRP A 565 50.49 12.90 16.40
CA TRP A 565 50.36 12.03 15.23
C TRP A 565 51.40 12.32 14.12
N ALA A 566 52.54 12.93 14.46
CA ALA A 566 53.58 13.29 13.48
C ALA A 566 54.04 12.09 12.61
N GLU A 567 54.25 10.92 13.21
CA GLU A 567 54.66 9.70 12.48
C GLU A 567 53.56 9.12 11.56
N LEU A 568 52.29 9.50 11.77
CA LEU A 568 51.19 9.17 10.85
C LEU A 568 51.16 10.17 9.69
N TYR A 569 51.32 11.46 10.02
CA TYR A 569 51.42 12.56 9.06
C TYR A 569 52.56 12.33 8.06
N GLU A 570 53.74 11.88 8.50
CA GLU A 570 54.88 11.53 7.63
C GLU A 570 54.59 10.42 6.60
N LYS A 571 53.53 9.61 6.78
CA LYS A 571 53.15 8.52 5.85
C LYS A 571 52.02 8.88 4.89
N MET A 572 51.44 10.06 5.00
CA MET A 572 50.29 10.54 4.24
C MET A 572 50.62 11.88 3.58
N SER A 573 49.85 12.28 2.57
CA SER A 573 49.87 13.69 2.14
C SER A 573 49.12 14.56 3.16
N THR A 574 49.33 15.88 3.10
CA THR A 574 48.56 16.85 3.89
C THR A 574 47.05 16.65 3.69
N GLU A 575 46.62 16.54 2.43
CA GLU A 575 45.23 16.30 2.03
C GLU A 575 44.68 14.99 2.61
N GLU A 576 45.41 13.88 2.48
CA GLU A 576 45.01 12.57 3.03
C GLU A 576 44.85 12.62 4.56
N PHE A 577 45.77 13.29 5.27
CA PHE A 577 45.72 13.41 6.72
C PHE A 577 44.59 14.33 7.18
N ASN A 578 44.37 15.46 6.49
CA ASN A 578 43.30 16.38 6.80
C ASN A 578 41.93 15.73 6.54
N ALA A 579 41.76 15.05 5.41
CA ALA A 579 40.54 14.29 5.12
C ALA A 579 40.28 13.20 6.18
N LEU A 580 41.32 12.45 6.59
CA LEU A 580 41.21 11.49 7.70
C LEU A 580 40.80 12.18 9.02
N TYR A 581 41.34 13.36 9.32
CA TYR A 581 41.02 14.12 10.54
C TYR A 581 39.54 14.54 10.59
N TYR A 582 39.00 15.13 9.51
CA TYR A 582 37.61 15.60 9.49
C TYR A 582 36.58 14.46 9.46
N VAL A 583 36.95 13.31 8.88
CA VAL A 583 36.13 12.09 8.86
C VAL A 583 36.11 11.38 10.24
N MET A 584 37.11 11.59 11.09
CA MET A 584 37.13 11.06 12.45
C MET A 584 36.20 11.82 13.41
N ARG A 585 35.42 11.09 14.21
CA ARG A 585 34.53 11.70 15.21
C ARG A 585 35.26 11.98 16.53
N PRO A 586 35.23 13.21 17.07
CA PRO A 586 35.72 13.48 18.42
C PRO A 586 34.75 12.97 19.48
N GLU A 587 35.26 12.18 20.43
CA GLU A 587 34.54 11.64 21.58
C GLU A 587 35.28 11.96 22.88
N LYS A 588 34.54 12.30 23.95
CA LYS A 588 35.08 12.71 25.25
C LYS A 588 34.57 11.76 26.34
N TYR A 589 35.47 11.09 27.04
CA TYR A 589 35.14 10.13 28.11
C TYR A 589 35.69 10.63 29.45
N ARG A 590 34.90 10.50 30.51
CA ARG A 590 35.31 10.86 31.88
C ARG A 590 36.03 9.70 32.56
N ALA A 591 36.86 10.01 33.55
CA ALA A 591 37.51 9.00 34.39
C ALA A 591 36.49 7.97 34.94
N GLY A 592 36.74 6.68 34.67
CA GLY A 592 35.89 5.55 35.04
C GLY A 592 34.88 5.10 33.98
N GLU A 593 34.65 5.87 32.91
CA GLU A 593 33.71 5.49 31.86
C GLU A 593 34.25 4.34 30.97
N VAL A 594 33.33 3.47 30.53
CA VAL A 594 33.64 2.36 29.62
C VAL A 594 33.54 2.88 28.18
N ILE A 595 34.64 2.76 27.43
CA ILE A 595 34.71 3.11 26.01
C ILE A 595 34.15 1.93 25.19
N VAL A 596 34.63 0.72 25.50
CA VAL A 596 34.25 -0.55 24.85
C VAL A 596 34.22 -1.70 25.87
N THR A 597 33.29 -2.64 25.71
CA THR A 597 33.18 -3.85 26.55
C THR A 597 33.59 -5.10 25.78
N SER A 598 34.29 -6.04 26.44
CA SER A 598 34.60 -7.35 25.88
C SER A 598 33.33 -8.08 25.42
N GLY A 599 33.30 -8.49 24.16
CA GLY A 599 32.19 -9.15 23.49
C GLY A 599 31.33 -8.27 22.59
N GLU A 600 31.56 -6.95 22.56
CA GLU A 600 30.86 -6.00 21.66
C GLU A 600 31.31 -6.14 20.20
N THR A 601 30.41 -5.78 19.28
CA THR A 601 30.65 -5.80 17.82
C THR A 601 31.00 -4.41 17.26
N ASP A 602 31.48 -3.51 18.11
CA ASP A 602 31.85 -2.15 17.73
C ASP A 602 32.99 -2.14 16.69
N PRO A 603 32.76 -1.65 15.47
CA PRO A 603 33.74 -1.70 14.39
C PRO A 603 34.63 -0.45 14.33
N CYS A 604 34.75 0.35 15.40
CA CYS A 604 35.54 1.58 15.42
C CYS A 604 37.05 1.36 15.68
N LEU A 605 37.88 2.20 15.05
CA LEU A 605 39.30 2.40 15.35
C LEU A 605 39.43 3.65 16.20
N TYR A 606 40.16 3.54 17.32
CA TYR A 606 40.25 4.59 18.33
C TYR A 606 41.66 5.16 18.43
N PHE A 607 41.77 6.46 18.22
CA PHE A 607 43.00 7.24 18.30
C PHE A 607 42.99 8.04 19.61
N ILE A 608 43.93 7.76 20.52
CA ILE A 608 44.01 8.47 21.80
C ILE A 608 44.74 9.80 21.61
N ASN A 609 44.06 10.93 21.79
CA ASN A 609 44.66 12.26 21.64
C ASN A 609 45.15 12.84 22.97
N ALA A 610 44.42 12.57 24.05
CA ALA A 610 44.76 13.02 25.40
C ALA A 610 44.19 12.06 26.45
N GLY A 611 44.86 11.98 27.59
CA GLY A 611 44.47 11.12 28.72
C GLY A 611 45.00 9.69 28.63
N PHE A 612 44.49 8.84 29.53
CA PHE A 612 44.92 7.44 29.66
C PHE A 612 43.75 6.47 29.59
N VAL A 613 43.90 5.40 28.80
CA VAL A 613 42.93 4.29 28.68
C VAL A 613 43.52 3.02 29.30
N SER A 614 42.77 2.32 30.13
CA SER A 614 43.20 1.04 30.73
C SER A 614 42.50 -0.14 30.05
N LEU A 615 43.29 -1.15 29.69
CA LEU A 615 42.84 -2.37 29.03
C LEU A 615 42.65 -3.47 30.06
N PHE A 616 41.50 -4.14 30.01
CA PHE A 616 41.18 -5.27 30.88
C PHE A 616 40.82 -6.51 30.06
N SER A 617 41.43 -7.65 30.38
CA SER A 617 40.96 -8.97 29.94
C SER A 617 39.90 -9.47 30.92
N ARG A 618 38.91 -10.23 30.44
CA ARG A 618 37.93 -10.88 31.31
C ARG A 618 38.22 -12.38 31.41
N HIS A 619 38.40 -12.87 32.63
CA HIS A 619 38.63 -14.29 32.91
C HIS A 619 37.77 -14.72 34.11
N ASN A 620 36.96 -15.77 33.97
CA ASN A 620 36.06 -16.30 35.00
C ASN A 620 35.20 -15.24 35.75
N SER A 621 34.80 -14.19 35.02
CA SER A 621 34.06 -13.00 35.53
C SER A 621 34.84 -11.98 36.35
N GLU A 622 36.15 -12.14 36.49
CA GLU A 622 37.06 -11.10 36.99
C GLU A 622 37.69 -10.31 35.84
N GLU A 623 38.02 -9.04 36.08
CA GLU A 623 38.74 -8.17 35.15
C GLU A 623 40.23 -8.10 35.52
N ILE A 624 41.08 -8.62 34.63
CA ILE A 624 42.55 -8.59 34.77
C ILE A 624 43.08 -7.38 34.01
N PHE A 625 43.72 -6.44 34.71
CA PHE A 625 44.40 -5.30 34.07
C PHE A 625 45.59 -5.78 33.22
N LEU A 626 45.65 -5.34 31.96
CA LEU A 626 46.70 -5.70 31.00
C LEU A 626 47.76 -4.60 30.84
N LYS A 627 47.32 -3.41 30.42
CA LYS A 627 48.19 -2.27 30.10
C LYS A 627 47.39 -0.97 30.21
N ARG A 628 48.10 0.13 30.53
CA ARG A 628 47.62 1.49 30.36
C ARG A 628 48.20 2.08 29.07
N MET A 629 47.32 2.63 28.25
CA MET A 629 47.63 3.32 27.00
C MET A 629 47.57 4.83 27.20
N GLN A 630 48.29 5.56 26.36
CA GLN A 630 48.45 7.02 26.40
C GLN A 630 48.19 7.66 25.02
N ALA A 631 48.29 8.98 24.96
CA ALA A 631 48.18 9.73 23.71
C ALA A 631 49.20 9.24 22.65
N GLY A 632 48.76 9.16 21.39
CA GLY A 632 49.54 8.65 20.26
C GLY A 632 49.48 7.14 20.05
N GLU A 633 48.76 6.40 20.90
CA GLU A 633 48.47 4.98 20.68
C GLU A 633 47.08 4.75 20.07
N ILE A 634 46.97 3.70 19.25
CA ILE A 634 45.73 3.30 18.56
C ILE A 634 45.18 2.02 19.19
N LEU A 635 43.84 1.93 19.30
CA LEU A 635 43.11 0.77 19.79
C LEU A 635 42.07 0.28 18.78
N GLY A 636 41.78 -1.02 18.78
CA GLY A 636 40.78 -1.64 17.90
C GLY A 636 41.31 -2.18 16.57
N VAL A 637 42.63 -2.29 16.37
CA VAL A 637 43.24 -2.69 15.08
C VAL A 637 42.69 -4.03 14.54
N ASP A 638 42.65 -5.10 15.36
CA ASP A 638 42.04 -6.39 14.95
C ASP A 638 40.53 -6.25 14.73
N GLN A 639 39.81 -5.52 15.58
CA GLN A 639 38.36 -5.32 15.46
C GLN A 639 37.98 -4.45 14.25
N PHE A 640 38.88 -3.62 13.75
CA PHE A 640 38.66 -2.72 12.62
C PHE A 640 39.06 -3.36 11.28
N PHE A 641 40.22 -4.02 11.20
CA PHE A 641 40.71 -4.62 9.95
C PHE A 641 40.38 -6.12 9.78
N SER A 642 40.20 -6.87 10.87
CA SER A 642 39.63 -8.22 10.87
C SER A 642 38.13 -8.18 11.18
N VAL A 643 37.46 -9.34 11.12
CA VAL A 643 36.04 -9.46 11.48
C VAL A 643 35.96 -10.19 12.82
N SER A 644 36.22 -9.48 13.91
CA SER A 644 36.20 -10.02 15.27
C SER A 644 35.40 -9.15 16.22
N VAL A 645 34.83 -9.76 17.27
CA VAL A 645 34.32 -9.00 18.42
C VAL A 645 35.49 -8.46 19.25
N TRP A 646 35.24 -7.44 20.06
CA TRP A 646 36.18 -7.01 21.08
C TRP A 646 36.44 -8.15 22.08
N THR A 647 37.71 -8.40 22.40
CA THR A 647 38.08 -9.45 23.38
C THR A 647 38.49 -8.89 24.73
N ILE A 648 38.66 -7.57 24.81
CA ILE A 648 39.06 -6.81 26.00
C ILE A 648 38.05 -5.69 26.27
N THR A 649 38.02 -5.20 27.51
CA THR A 649 37.25 -4.02 27.93
C THR A 649 38.20 -2.83 28.02
N LEU A 650 37.77 -1.68 27.49
CA LEU A 650 38.49 -0.41 27.53
C LEU A 650 37.80 0.55 28.50
N LYS A 651 38.55 1.07 29.49
CA LYS A 651 38.03 2.07 30.45
C LYS A 651 38.91 3.32 30.48
N ALA A 652 38.29 4.49 30.47
CA ALA A 652 38.96 5.75 30.70
C ALA A 652 39.53 5.79 32.13
N HIS A 653 40.84 6.01 32.29
CA HIS A 653 41.49 6.09 33.60
C HIS A 653 41.58 7.53 34.11
N SER A 654 41.82 8.47 33.20
CA SER A 654 41.61 9.91 33.40
C SER A 654 40.40 10.36 32.58
N ASP A 655 40.15 11.66 32.49
CA ASP A 655 39.41 12.19 31.35
C ASP A 655 40.24 11.93 30.08
N VAL A 656 39.57 11.48 29.01
CA VAL A 656 40.20 11.04 27.75
C VAL A 656 39.50 11.72 26.57
N GLN A 657 40.30 12.20 25.62
CA GLN A 657 39.84 12.65 24.31
C GLN A 657 40.30 11.64 23.27
N ILE A 658 39.36 11.06 22.53
CA ILE A 658 39.66 10.13 21.44
C ILE A 658 39.03 10.59 20.14
N HIS A 659 39.67 10.25 19.03
CA HIS A 659 39.07 10.28 17.70
C HIS A 659 38.63 8.84 17.35
N ALA A 660 37.36 8.67 16.98
CA ALA A 660 36.77 7.40 16.58
C ALA A 660 36.50 7.40 15.08
N LEU A 661 37.19 6.52 14.35
CA LEU A 661 36.96 6.25 12.93
C LEU A 661 36.10 5.00 12.80
N ASP A 662 34.97 5.06 12.11
CA ASP A 662 34.24 3.85 11.70
C ASP A 662 34.62 3.40 10.27
N ARG A 663 34.06 2.27 9.85
CA ARG A 663 34.40 1.64 8.57
C ARG A 663 33.67 2.23 7.37
N ASP A 664 32.48 2.78 7.55
CA ASP A 664 31.70 3.38 6.48
C ASP A 664 32.37 4.70 6.10
N ALA A 665 32.74 5.49 7.11
CA ALA A 665 33.58 6.67 7.03
C ALA A 665 34.94 6.41 6.34
N LEU A 666 35.63 5.30 6.64
CA LEU A 666 36.86 4.92 5.91
C LEU A 666 36.58 4.47 4.47
N ALA A 667 35.43 3.85 4.19
CA ALA A 667 35.09 3.42 2.83
C ALA A 667 34.83 4.63 1.91
N GLU A 668 34.15 5.67 2.42
CA GLU A 668 33.98 6.98 1.78
C GLU A 668 35.35 7.63 1.53
N LEU A 669 36.20 7.71 2.57
CA LEU A 669 37.55 8.27 2.47
C LEU A 669 38.44 7.53 1.46
N GLN A 670 38.31 6.20 1.36
CA GLN A 670 39.03 5.36 0.38
C GLN A 670 38.49 5.50 -1.05
N HIS A 671 37.27 6.03 -1.25
CA HIS A 671 36.76 6.42 -2.56
C HIS A 671 37.37 7.75 -3.02
N ALA A 672 37.47 8.74 -2.12
CA ALA A 672 38.10 10.03 -2.39
C ALA A 672 39.64 9.93 -2.54
N HIS A 673 40.30 9.13 -1.69
CA HIS A 673 41.77 9.00 -1.66
C HIS A 673 42.21 7.51 -1.81
N PRO A 674 42.36 7.02 -3.06
CA PRO A 674 42.68 5.62 -3.31
C PRO A 674 44.03 5.16 -2.71
N GLY A 675 43.96 4.34 -1.66
CA GLY A 675 45.12 3.70 -1.03
C GLY A 675 45.33 4.09 0.44
N ILE A 676 44.53 5.03 0.95
CA ILE A 676 44.58 5.46 2.34
C ILE A 676 44.28 4.33 3.34
N GLU A 677 43.39 3.37 3.01
CA GLU A 677 43.15 2.18 3.85
C GLU A 677 44.44 1.36 4.03
N ARG A 678 45.27 1.24 2.99
CA ARG A 678 46.54 0.50 3.06
C ARG A 678 47.56 1.25 3.93
N LYS A 679 47.76 2.55 3.68
CA LYS A 679 48.66 3.40 4.49
C LYS A 679 48.29 3.34 5.98
N LEU A 680 47.00 3.47 6.28
CA LEU A 680 46.47 3.40 7.64
C LEU A 680 46.67 2.02 8.26
N ARG A 681 46.36 0.93 7.54
CA ARG A 681 46.58 -0.45 8.00
C ARG A 681 48.05 -0.70 8.33
N ASP A 682 48.95 -0.36 7.41
CA ASP A 682 50.40 -0.58 7.53
C ASP A 682 51.00 0.23 8.71
N TYR A 683 50.43 1.41 9.03
CA TYR A 683 50.76 2.15 10.25
C TYR A 683 50.18 1.50 11.52
N CYS A 684 48.93 1.04 11.47
CA CYS A 684 48.23 0.48 12.63
C CYS A 684 48.76 -0.88 13.11
N LEU A 685 49.38 -1.69 12.25
CA LEU A 685 49.89 -3.03 12.59
C LEU A 685 50.80 -3.05 13.83
N ARG A 686 51.59 -2.00 14.06
CA ARG A 686 52.47 -1.89 15.25
C ARG A 686 51.73 -1.76 16.59
N PHE A 687 50.44 -1.47 16.56
CA PHE A 687 49.59 -1.32 17.75
C PHE A 687 48.72 -2.56 18.04
N ASP A 688 48.79 -3.63 17.23
CA ASP A 688 48.09 -4.91 17.53
C ASP A 688 48.83 -5.74 18.61
N ILE A 689 49.01 -5.13 19.78
CA ILE A 689 49.75 -5.69 20.92
C ILE A 689 48.88 -6.55 21.86
N VAL A 690 47.56 -6.53 21.66
CA VAL A 690 46.58 -7.21 22.55
C VAL A 690 46.82 -8.73 22.65
N PRO A 691 47.12 -9.47 21.56
CA PRO A 691 47.38 -10.90 21.63
C PRO A 691 48.58 -11.26 22.52
N ASP A 692 49.60 -10.41 22.55
CA ASP A 692 50.83 -10.64 23.33
C ASP A 692 50.69 -10.18 24.77
N LEU A 693 50.01 -9.06 25.04
CA LEU A 693 49.67 -8.64 26.40
C LEU A 693 48.89 -9.71 27.18
N VAL A 694 47.90 -10.34 26.54
CA VAL A 694 47.14 -11.45 27.15
C VAL A 694 48.05 -12.65 27.46
N ARG A 695 49.00 -12.95 26.58
CA ARG A 695 49.97 -14.05 26.75
C ARG A 695 50.94 -13.76 27.90
N MET A 696 51.42 -12.52 28.00
CA MET A 696 52.33 -12.06 29.06
C MET A 696 51.66 -12.01 30.43
N ALA A 697 50.35 -11.73 30.50
CA ALA A 697 49.58 -11.75 31.74
C ALA A 697 49.37 -13.16 32.35
N GLY A 698 49.86 -14.23 31.71
CA GLY A 698 49.75 -15.61 32.19
C GLY A 698 48.34 -16.21 32.13
N SER A 699 47.33 -15.42 31.74
CA SER A 699 45.93 -15.82 31.58
C SER A 699 45.67 -16.31 30.16
N ASP A 700 45.20 -17.54 29.96
CA ASP A 700 44.45 -17.83 28.73
C ASP A 700 43.11 -17.09 28.81
N ARG A 701 42.82 -16.25 27.82
CA ARG A 701 41.52 -15.60 27.64
C ARG A 701 40.36 -16.58 27.43
N ARG A 702 40.65 -17.87 27.26
CA ARG A 702 39.68 -18.94 27.01
C ARG A 702 39.36 -19.68 28.30
N GLU A 703 38.08 -19.65 28.67
CA GLU A 703 37.49 -20.40 29.79
C GLU A 703 37.77 -21.92 29.77
N TYR A 704 38.06 -22.48 28.59
CA TYR A 704 38.40 -23.89 28.40
C TYR A 704 39.58 -24.06 27.44
N PRO A 705 40.49 -25.01 27.71
CA PRO A 705 41.59 -25.33 26.80
C PRO A 705 41.06 -25.77 25.44
N ARG A 706 41.75 -25.34 24.37
CA ARG A 706 41.51 -25.81 23.00
C ARG A 706 42.50 -26.91 22.64
N TYR A 707 41.99 -27.97 22.04
CA TYR A 707 42.79 -29.07 21.50
C TYR A 707 42.80 -28.96 19.97
N PRO A 708 43.97 -29.08 19.31
CA PRO A 708 44.03 -29.11 17.85
C PRO A 708 43.35 -30.38 17.34
N VAL A 709 42.52 -30.26 16.31
CA VAL A 709 41.83 -31.38 15.64
C VAL A 709 41.71 -31.03 14.17
N SER A 710 42.16 -31.91 13.27
CA SER A 710 41.87 -31.82 11.83
C SER A 710 40.81 -32.87 11.48
N MET A 711 39.64 -32.41 11.02
CA MET A 711 38.60 -33.26 10.44
C MET A 711 37.63 -32.44 9.59
N ILE A 712 37.08 -33.04 8.54
CA ILE A 712 36.05 -32.39 7.72
C ILE A 712 34.73 -32.36 8.51
N ILE A 713 34.13 -31.17 8.60
CA ILE A 713 32.84 -30.91 9.25
C ILE A 713 31.82 -30.38 8.24
N SER A 714 30.54 -30.68 8.47
CA SER A 714 29.42 -30.09 7.73
C SER A 714 28.86 -28.90 8.52
N ASN A 715 28.66 -27.77 7.87
CA ASN A 715 28.17 -26.54 8.48
C ASN A 715 26.92 -26.04 7.76
N THR A 716 25.94 -25.57 8.52
CA THR A 716 24.72 -24.94 8.03
C THR A 716 24.56 -23.60 8.74
N LEU A 717 24.59 -22.50 7.98
CA LEU A 717 24.23 -21.20 8.53
C LEU A 717 22.72 -21.16 8.76
N LEU A 718 22.31 -20.67 9.92
CA LEU A 718 20.91 -20.35 10.17
C LEU A 718 20.62 -18.95 9.63
N ASP A 719 19.38 -18.72 9.20
CA ASP A 719 18.90 -17.36 9.02
C ASP A 719 18.79 -16.62 10.37
N GLN A 720 18.48 -15.33 10.32
CA GLN A 720 18.35 -14.53 11.54
C GLN A 720 17.24 -15.05 12.49
N TYR A 721 16.25 -15.78 11.97
CA TYR A 721 15.14 -16.37 12.73
C TYR A 721 15.48 -17.77 13.27
N GLY A 722 16.59 -18.38 12.85
CA GLY A 722 17.04 -19.73 13.24
C GLY A 722 16.68 -20.86 12.29
N HIS A 723 16.04 -20.58 11.16
CA HIS A 723 15.78 -21.63 10.18
C HIS A 723 17.09 -22.03 9.50
N ALA A 724 17.31 -23.34 9.35
CA ALA A 724 18.45 -23.85 8.62
C ALA A 724 18.42 -23.34 7.16
N GLY A 725 19.48 -22.65 6.74
CA GLY A 725 19.64 -22.24 5.36
C GLY A 725 19.66 -23.45 4.42
N LYS A 726 19.12 -23.31 3.22
CA LYS A 726 19.01 -24.40 2.22
C LYS A 726 20.36 -24.97 1.73
N ARG A 727 21.49 -24.41 2.17
CA ARG A 727 22.84 -24.79 1.72
C ARG A 727 23.71 -25.14 2.92
N THR A 728 24.19 -26.38 2.93
CA THR A 728 25.29 -26.81 3.79
C THR A 728 26.61 -26.60 3.06
N PHE A 729 27.69 -26.35 3.80
CA PHE A 729 29.05 -26.26 3.27
C PHE A 729 30.02 -27.04 4.15
N LYS A 730 31.12 -27.50 3.57
CA LYS A 730 32.18 -28.19 4.30
C LYS A 730 33.24 -27.19 4.77
N GLY A 731 33.77 -27.44 5.97
CA GLY A 731 34.98 -26.80 6.47
C GLY A 731 35.90 -27.85 7.09
N GLU A 732 37.15 -27.49 7.37
CA GLU A 732 38.07 -28.35 8.12
C GLU A 732 38.19 -27.82 9.54
N MET A 733 37.86 -28.62 10.55
CA MET A 733 38.11 -28.24 11.95
C MET A 733 39.61 -27.98 12.14
N ILE A 734 39.94 -27.00 12.96
CA ILE A 734 41.30 -26.62 13.37
C ILE A 734 41.49 -26.94 14.85
N ASP A 735 40.50 -26.57 15.67
CA ASP A 735 40.54 -26.75 17.12
C ASP A 735 39.13 -26.94 17.72
N ILE A 736 39.08 -27.54 18.91
CA ILE A 736 37.85 -27.75 19.68
C ILE A 736 38.08 -27.52 21.18
N SER A 737 37.07 -27.00 21.87
CA SER A 737 36.99 -26.90 23.33
C SER A 737 35.56 -27.11 23.82
N ARG A 738 35.38 -27.22 25.14
CA ARG A 738 34.06 -27.42 25.74
C ARG A 738 33.04 -26.33 25.36
N GLY A 739 33.48 -25.08 25.21
CA GLY A 739 32.63 -23.94 24.90
C GLY A 739 32.63 -23.49 23.43
N GLY A 740 33.36 -24.15 22.52
CA GLY A 740 33.53 -23.63 21.17
C GLY A 740 34.41 -24.48 20.26
N LEU A 741 34.38 -24.20 18.96
CA LEU A 741 35.23 -24.84 17.96
C LEU A 741 35.82 -23.78 16.99
N GLY A 742 36.81 -24.17 16.22
CA GLY A 742 37.41 -23.36 15.16
C GLY A 742 37.57 -24.19 13.89
N PHE A 743 37.31 -23.61 12.73
CA PHE A 743 37.45 -24.30 11.43
C PHE A 743 37.91 -23.38 10.30
N SER A 744 38.62 -23.92 9.31
CA SER A 744 39.02 -23.22 8.08
C SER A 744 37.99 -23.41 6.96
N ILE A 745 37.86 -22.37 6.13
CA ILE A 745 37.04 -22.35 4.92
C ILE A 745 37.58 -21.33 3.92
N ARG A 746 37.45 -21.62 2.62
CA ARG A 746 37.72 -20.68 1.53
C ARG A 746 36.47 -19.88 1.19
N ILE A 747 36.59 -18.55 1.14
CA ILE A 747 35.45 -17.65 0.84
C ILE A 747 35.85 -16.70 -0.30
N ALA A 748 35.19 -16.86 -1.45
CA ALA A 748 35.51 -16.14 -2.70
C ALA A 748 35.44 -14.60 -2.62
N ASN A 749 34.65 -14.06 -1.69
CA ASN A 749 34.49 -12.62 -1.47
C ASN A 749 34.68 -12.28 0.03
N ARG A 750 35.59 -11.34 0.31
CA ARG A 750 35.91 -10.84 1.65
C ARG A 750 34.71 -10.19 2.35
N GLU A 751 33.78 -9.58 1.62
CA GLU A 751 32.54 -9.02 2.20
C GLU A 751 31.58 -10.11 2.69
N ASN A 752 31.45 -11.21 1.95
CA ASN A 752 30.64 -12.35 2.39
C ASN A 752 31.17 -12.96 3.70
N ALA A 753 32.48 -12.90 3.94
CA ALA A 753 33.07 -13.30 5.21
C ALA A 753 32.68 -12.37 6.38
N ARG A 754 32.44 -11.07 6.12
CA ARG A 754 31.95 -10.10 7.12
C ARG A 754 30.53 -10.46 7.58
N LEU A 755 29.66 -10.85 6.64
CA LEU A 755 28.25 -11.22 6.89
C LEU A 755 28.05 -12.48 7.77
N LEU A 756 29.12 -13.19 8.10
CA LEU A 756 29.12 -14.36 8.97
C LEU A 756 29.20 -14.01 10.46
N LEU A 757 29.75 -12.86 10.84
CA LEU A 757 29.85 -12.48 12.26
C LEU A 757 28.46 -12.30 12.87
N GLY A 758 28.23 -12.85 14.07
CA GLY A 758 26.90 -12.84 14.70
C GLY A 758 25.88 -13.79 14.04
N ARG A 759 26.22 -14.52 12.97
CA ARG A 759 25.34 -15.57 12.45
C ARG A 759 25.35 -16.77 13.37
N GLN A 760 24.17 -17.34 13.58
CA GLN A 760 24.03 -18.65 14.20
C GLN A 760 24.40 -19.73 13.17
N ILE A 761 25.12 -20.75 13.62
CA ILE A 761 25.65 -21.84 12.79
C ILE A 761 25.38 -23.18 13.48
N VAL A 762 25.04 -24.17 12.68
CA VAL A 762 24.85 -25.56 13.09
C VAL A 762 25.93 -26.40 12.42
N THR A 763 26.70 -27.11 13.24
CA THR A 763 27.85 -27.90 12.81
C THR A 763 27.58 -29.38 13.11
N GLU A 764 27.84 -30.24 12.13
CA GLU A 764 27.59 -31.69 12.16
C GLU A 764 28.86 -32.47 11.80
N PHE A 765 29.20 -33.49 12.60
CA PHE A 765 30.42 -34.29 12.45
C PHE A 765 30.33 -35.67 13.12
N GLY A 766 31.18 -36.63 12.73
CA GLY A 766 31.11 -38.03 13.18
C GLY A 766 32.10 -38.42 14.29
N MET A 767 31.58 -39.09 15.33
CA MET A 767 32.36 -39.68 16.43
C MET A 767 32.69 -41.17 16.22
N VAL A 768 33.50 -41.76 17.11
CA VAL A 768 33.80 -43.20 17.09
C VAL A 768 32.49 -43.99 17.32
N GLY A 769 32.29 -45.07 16.58
CA GLY A 769 31.04 -45.85 16.60
C GLY A 769 29.91 -45.30 15.72
N GLY A 770 30.20 -44.38 14.79
CA GLY A 770 29.24 -43.94 13.76
C GLY A 770 28.15 -42.95 14.22
N ARG A 771 28.20 -42.51 15.50
CA ARG A 771 27.29 -41.50 16.02
C ARG A 771 27.61 -40.13 15.44
N LEU A 772 26.65 -39.54 14.72
CA LEU A 772 26.71 -38.14 14.29
C LEU A 772 26.43 -37.23 15.49
N LEU A 773 27.32 -36.27 15.75
CA LEU A 773 27.06 -35.16 16.66
C LEU A 773 26.61 -33.92 15.87
N LYS A 774 25.71 -33.17 16.49
CA LYS A 774 25.16 -31.91 15.98
C LYS A 774 25.21 -30.89 17.09
N CYS A 775 25.84 -29.75 16.86
CA CYS A 775 25.93 -28.65 17.81
C CYS A 775 25.53 -27.32 17.15
N ALA A 776 24.99 -26.41 17.94
CA ALA A 776 24.61 -25.07 17.51
C ALA A 776 25.42 -24.01 18.28
N GLY A 777 25.79 -22.94 17.60
CA GLY A 777 26.54 -21.85 18.18
C GLY A 777 26.47 -20.56 17.37
N LEU A 778 27.22 -19.56 17.82
CA LEU A 778 27.35 -18.23 17.25
C LEU A 778 28.76 -18.04 16.70
N ILE A 779 28.89 -17.48 15.50
CA ILE A 779 30.18 -17.08 14.95
C ILE A 779 30.63 -15.79 15.66
N VAL A 780 31.72 -15.90 16.44
CA VAL A 780 32.28 -14.82 17.26
C VAL A 780 33.57 -14.22 16.69
N GLY A 781 34.11 -14.80 15.62
CA GLY A 781 35.23 -14.24 14.90
C GLY A 781 35.50 -14.94 13.57
N VAL A 782 35.87 -14.16 12.56
CA VAL A 782 36.27 -14.61 11.24
C VAL A 782 37.63 -13.95 10.97
N LYS A 783 38.70 -14.73 11.18
CA LYS A 783 40.08 -14.28 11.03
C LYS A 783 40.64 -14.70 9.68
N PHE A 784 41.54 -13.87 9.16
CA PHE A 784 42.21 -14.07 7.89
C PHE A 784 43.48 -14.89 8.10
N ARG A 785 43.76 -15.88 7.23
CA ARG A 785 45.01 -16.66 7.29
C ARG A 785 46.01 -16.26 6.22
N HIS A 786 45.63 -16.22 4.94
CA HIS A 786 46.54 -15.93 3.81
C HIS A 786 45.85 -15.09 2.72
N ASP A 787 46.54 -14.03 2.24
CA ASP A 787 46.02 -13.10 1.22
C ASP A 787 45.84 -13.74 -0.17
N VAL A 788 46.65 -14.75 -0.49
CA VAL A 788 46.67 -15.37 -1.83
C VAL A 788 45.60 -16.46 -1.99
N GLU A 789 45.25 -17.17 -0.91
CA GLU A 789 44.37 -18.36 -0.98
C GLU A 789 42.92 -18.11 -0.53
N GLN A 790 42.60 -16.92 -0.02
CA GLN A 790 41.28 -16.58 0.54
C GLN A 790 40.82 -17.54 1.66
N ASP A 791 41.79 -18.02 2.45
CA ASP A 791 41.59 -18.91 3.59
C ASP A 791 41.19 -18.12 4.84
N PHE A 792 40.00 -18.43 5.39
CA PHE A 792 39.45 -17.83 6.61
C PHE A 792 39.37 -18.88 7.71
N SER A 793 39.72 -18.51 8.95
CA SER A 793 39.42 -19.31 10.15
C SER A 793 38.24 -18.72 10.90
N ILE A 794 37.15 -19.49 10.97
CA ILE A 794 35.91 -19.16 11.66
C ILE A 794 35.96 -19.74 13.07
N HIS A 795 35.66 -18.91 14.07
CA HIS A 795 35.57 -19.30 15.48
C HIS A 795 34.12 -19.25 15.96
N VAL A 796 33.64 -20.37 16.48
CA VAL A 796 32.26 -20.55 16.96
C VAL A 796 32.26 -20.68 18.48
N LYS A 797 31.40 -19.92 19.17
CA LYS A 797 31.01 -20.14 20.56
C LYS A 797 29.72 -20.96 20.59
N LEU A 798 29.69 -22.07 21.30
CA LEU A 798 28.51 -22.94 21.35
C LEU A 798 27.47 -22.41 22.34
N PHE A 799 26.19 -22.66 22.06
CA PHE A 799 25.10 -22.34 22.99
C PHE A 799 25.06 -23.33 24.16
N ASN A 800 25.29 -24.61 23.87
CA ASN A 800 25.42 -25.68 24.87
C ASN A 800 26.86 -26.19 24.88
N MET A 801 27.45 -26.32 26.06
CA MET A 801 28.81 -26.83 26.20
C MET A 801 28.88 -28.33 25.85
N PHE A 802 30.00 -28.77 25.27
CA PHE A 802 30.30 -30.18 25.13
C PHE A 802 30.61 -30.82 26.49
N ASP A 803 30.15 -32.07 26.62
CA ASP A 803 30.63 -33.02 27.62
C ASP A 803 32.17 -33.15 27.49
N PRO A 804 32.95 -33.10 28.60
CA PRO A 804 34.39 -33.35 28.58
C PRO A 804 34.80 -34.58 27.74
N ALA A 805 34.05 -35.68 27.81
CA ALA A 805 34.37 -36.92 27.10
C ALA A 805 34.38 -36.75 25.57
N VAL A 806 33.49 -35.92 25.02
CA VAL A 806 33.43 -35.62 23.58
C VAL A 806 34.69 -34.87 23.13
N VAL A 807 35.13 -33.90 23.93
CA VAL A 807 36.35 -33.12 23.63
C VAL A 807 37.59 -34.01 23.69
N THR A 808 37.67 -34.92 24.67
CA THR A 808 38.79 -35.86 24.80
C THR A 808 38.85 -36.91 23.68
N ASP A 809 37.71 -37.49 23.25
CA ASP A 809 37.67 -38.44 22.12
C ASP A 809 38.21 -37.79 20.83
N LEU A 810 37.75 -36.58 20.53
CA LEU A 810 38.15 -35.85 19.33
C LEU A 810 39.62 -35.37 19.40
N ALA A 811 40.08 -34.89 20.56
CA ALA A 811 41.47 -34.53 20.79
C ALA A 811 42.42 -35.74 20.77
N GLY A 812 41.92 -36.95 21.06
CA GLY A 812 42.71 -38.19 20.97
C GLY A 812 43.09 -38.55 19.53
N ARG A 813 42.30 -38.12 18.53
CA ARG A 813 42.50 -38.44 17.11
C ARG A 813 43.64 -37.67 16.43
N SER A 814 44.08 -36.57 17.00
CA SER A 814 45.01 -35.62 16.37
C SER A 814 46.47 -35.76 16.81
N LYS A 815 46.78 -36.69 17.72
CA LYS A 815 48.17 -37.13 17.87
C LYS A 815 48.57 -37.92 16.62
N PRO A 816 49.70 -37.59 15.96
CA PRO A 816 50.23 -38.46 14.91
C PRO A 816 50.50 -39.84 15.52
N GLN A 817 50.18 -40.89 14.76
CA GLN A 817 50.75 -42.21 15.05
C GLN A 817 52.27 -42.09 14.91
N ALA A 818 52.99 -42.46 15.97
CA ALA A 818 54.45 -42.42 16.05
C ALA A 818 55.08 -43.57 15.27
#